data_AF-A0A2V6EH66-F1
#
_entry.id   AF-A0A2V6EH66-F1
#
_cell.length_a   1.000
_cell.length_b   1.000
_cell.length_c   1.000
_cell.angle_alpha   90.00
_cell.angle_beta   90.00
_cell.angle_gamma   90.00
#
_symmetry.space_group_name_H-M   'P 1'
#
loop_
_entity.id
_entity.type
_entity.pdbx_description
1 polymer ?
#
loop_
_entity_poly.entity_id
_entity_poly.type
_entity_poly.pdbx_seq_one_letter_code
_entity_poly.pdbx_strand_id
1 'polypeptide(L)'
;MPTVVERSKPVEGAQDRPSTFARRLAISILRFAIVLMITAAIGGGWYMARKGFGGRTRSRIVEELHRLGVEASIGHLTLNPFRGLVARNVRIFSYRDRTNTLAFISEIVLDINYAAFFHHQPFLNALDIRNAEVTLPLKGPQGKNEQPQLQKFHAHIYFPPEQIYVSQAEGVFCGVRVSATGQLIKRADYKPSPPLSEGERQKRLSILRRSVAELQKFNFPSGPPSLQVKFSGDLARLEDAHAEATLQSNLLKRKGYEVRDFIASAEWSNQTLIVSRCEWNDRLGGFAATANWSRRTNAANFQARSSLDLKTLLDAADAGGALTDATFLSPPVLDISGSANFAGEHPQVKVIGHAAVDNISYKNLPLSQCRAEFSWDGERTWLRDIRIRHPTGDLHAEVFEAPNEFRLNIDGPLAPGELRLFVSPEIQEFLAEWECSRPPVIQLAIRGKDRHPENWQGDGNIALDRTRFRGQWMNSATAKVHFADGAVTCEDFRIVRDEGVGTGNFTYDFAKHEVRVSNIKANVRPTEVSVWIDPDLSKNVAPYKFHQPPAITANGVYQIGGGKGTRLEVNVDAPAGMDYVFLGKTLPFHRIAGQLLFTNDRLQIVDLRGGLFAGNVGGNADISLAHGDPHYRAKLAVDGVDFPRLTDLYYNYKTAHGQLGGTYDFTGLGDNSRAMQGSGKMNVANGDVFAIPVFGPLSGILNLIVPGAGYSIARNASADFTVQKGIIHTENFEVAGRLFSMRGHGDIYFLDDKLDFDVGIDPKGPGVLLTPVYKLFDYKGEGSLKNPDWHPKRF
;
A
#
# COMPACT_ATOMS: atom_id res chain seq x y z
N MET A 1 16.69 -37.16 103.83
CA MET A 1 18.10 -37.58 103.66
C MET A 1 18.74 -36.69 102.61
N PRO A 2 19.98 -36.18 102.80
CA PRO A 2 20.60 -35.78 104.07
C PRO A 2 21.33 -34.40 104.01
N THR A 3 21.63 -33.88 105.22
CA THR A 3 22.88 -33.16 105.66
C THR A 3 23.29 -31.81 105.03
N VAL A 4 23.87 -30.80 105.69
CA VAL A 4 24.28 -30.46 107.07
C VAL A 4 24.74 -28.97 107.07
N VAL A 5 24.17 -28.14 107.95
CA VAL A 5 24.78 -27.18 108.91
C VAL A 5 26.09 -26.43 108.54
N GLU A 6 26.17 -25.10 108.73
CA GLU A 6 26.83 -24.47 109.92
C GLU A 6 26.97 -22.92 109.92
N ARG A 7 26.62 -22.34 111.08
CA ARG A 7 27.04 -21.10 111.81
C ARG A 7 27.11 -19.71 111.15
N SER A 8 26.54 -18.75 111.90
CA SER A 8 27.27 -17.56 112.37
C SER A 8 26.71 -17.00 113.70
N LYS A 9 27.62 -16.49 114.53
CA LYS A 9 27.54 -15.81 115.85
C LYS A 9 28.72 -14.77 115.82
N PRO A 10 28.91 -13.81 116.76
CA PRO A 10 28.03 -12.72 117.21
C PRO A 10 28.80 -11.40 117.60
N VAL A 11 28.11 -10.46 118.31
CA VAL A 11 28.57 -9.49 119.35
C VAL A 11 29.21 -8.11 119.01
N GLU A 12 28.52 -7.06 119.53
CA GLU A 12 28.85 -5.76 120.22
C GLU A 12 30.00 -4.83 119.76
N GLY A 13 29.96 -3.49 119.94
CA GLY A 13 29.03 -2.64 120.71
C GLY A 13 29.38 -1.12 120.69
N ALA A 14 28.40 -0.34 121.21
CA ALA A 14 28.40 0.99 121.87
C ALA A 14 29.19 2.22 121.35
N GLN A 15 28.45 3.33 121.06
CA GLN A 15 28.45 4.56 121.88
C GLN A 15 27.47 5.65 121.36
N ASP A 16 26.74 6.27 122.28
CA ASP A 16 25.72 7.31 122.10
C ASP A 16 26.27 8.68 121.65
N ARG A 17 25.51 9.38 120.78
CA ARG A 17 25.69 10.80 120.39
C ARG A 17 24.33 11.49 120.21
N PRO A 18 24.15 12.76 120.65
CA PRO A 18 22.83 13.40 120.72
C PRO A 18 22.42 14.17 119.44
N SER A 19 21.14 14.56 119.38
CA SER A 19 20.45 15.48 118.43
C SER A 19 19.93 14.89 117.10
N THR A 20 18.85 14.11 117.20
CA THR A 20 18.21 13.35 116.11
C THR A 20 17.04 14.07 115.39
N PHE A 21 16.69 15.31 115.72
CA PHE A 21 15.51 15.98 115.14
C PHE A 21 15.83 16.91 113.94
N ALA A 22 16.85 17.76 114.02
CA ALA A 22 17.21 18.69 112.93
C ALA A 22 17.74 17.99 111.67
N ARG A 23 18.48 16.89 111.83
CA ARG A 23 18.98 16.08 110.71
C ARG A 23 17.87 15.28 110.01
N ARG A 24 16.86 14.80 110.75
CA ARG A 24 15.68 14.13 110.16
C ARG A 24 14.79 15.13 109.42
N LEU A 25 14.61 16.34 109.92
CA LEU A 25 13.85 17.40 109.23
C LEU A 25 14.58 17.88 107.96
N ALA A 26 15.90 18.10 108.02
CA ALA A 26 16.69 18.50 106.85
C ALA A 26 16.75 17.40 105.77
N ILE A 27 16.87 16.12 106.15
CA ILE A 27 16.81 14.99 105.20
C ILE A 27 15.39 14.83 104.64
N SER A 28 14.34 15.04 105.42
CA SER A 28 12.96 15.02 104.92
C SER A 28 12.65 16.20 104.01
N ILE A 29 13.15 17.41 104.29
CA ILE A 29 13.02 18.57 103.40
C ILE A 29 13.84 18.36 102.12
N LEU A 30 15.05 17.80 102.21
CA LEU A 30 15.85 17.45 101.03
C LEU A 30 15.18 16.34 100.21
N ARG A 31 14.62 15.30 100.85
CA ARG A 31 13.82 14.27 100.17
C ARG A 31 12.55 14.84 99.57
N PHE A 32 11.87 15.75 100.27
CA PHE A 32 10.66 16.39 99.76
C PHE A 32 11.00 17.33 98.61
N ALA A 33 12.13 18.04 98.65
CA ALA A 33 12.64 18.89 97.57
C ALA A 33 13.13 18.07 96.37
N ILE A 34 13.77 16.91 96.60
CA ILE A 34 14.15 15.96 95.54
C ILE A 34 12.89 15.35 94.92
N VAL A 35 11.91 14.94 95.73
CA VAL A 35 10.62 14.44 95.23
C VAL A 35 9.91 15.57 94.49
N LEU A 36 9.86 16.81 94.98
CA LEU A 36 9.25 17.95 94.27
C LEU A 36 10.00 18.26 92.97
N MET A 37 11.33 18.18 92.94
CA MET A 37 12.13 18.30 91.72
C MET A 37 11.85 17.17 90.74
N ILE A 38 11.72 15.92 91.22
CA ILE A 38 11.40 14.76 90.38
C ILE A 38 9.96 14.87 89.87
N THR A 39 8.99 15.26 90.70
CA THR A 39 7.59 15.45 90.29
C THR A 39 7.45 16.69 89.40
N ALA A 40 8.25 17.74 89.58
CA ALA A 40 8.33 18.89 88.68
C ALA A 40 9.06 18.55 87.37
N ALA A 41 10.05 17.65 87.39
CA ALA A 41 10.73 17.15 86.20
C ALA A 41 9.86 16.15 85.42
N ILE A 42 9.13 15.28 86.11
CA ILE A 42 8.14 14.35 85.52
C ILE A 42 6.92 15.14 85.03
N GLY A 43 6.40 16.08 85.82
CA GLY A 43 5.29 16.96 85.45
C GLY A 43 5.66 17.92 84.34
N GLY A 44 6.87 18.48 84.36
CA GLY A 44 7.44 19.32 83.31
C GLY A 44 7.74 18.53 82.03
N GLY A 45 8.26 17.30 82.16
CA GLY A 45 8.47 16.36 81.05
C GLY A 45 7.15 15.90 80.43
N TRP A 46 6.13 15.63 81.24
CA TRP A 46 4.78 15.28 80.79
C TRP A 46 4.07 16.48 80.14
N TYR A 47 4.23 17.69 80.69
CA TYR A 47 3.72 18.93 80.10
C TYR A 47 4.41 19.25 78.76
N MET A 48 5.73 19.08 78.65
CA MET A 48 6.48 19.22 77.39
C MET A 48 6.12 18.14 76.36
N ALA A 49 5.85 16.91 76.81
CA ALA A 49 5.43 15.81 75.93
C ALA A 49 3.99 15.99 75.41
N ARG A 50 3.08 16.62 76.18
CA ARG A 50 1.65 16.75 75.83
C ARG A 50 1.28 18.10 75.19
N LYS A 51 1.95 19.20 75.56
CA LYS A 51 1.66 20.57 75.06
C LYS A 51 2.67 21.08 74.02
N GLY A 52 3.82 20.43 73.88
CA GLY A 52 4.86 20.75 72.89
C GLY A 52 5.77 21.93 73.28
N PHE A 53 6.91 22.06 72.61
CA PHE A 53 7.86 23.17 72.79
C PHE A 53 7.30 24.50 72.27
N GLY A 54 7.58 25.61 72.97
CA GLY A 54 7.16 26.96 72.59
C GLY A 54 7.81 27.48 71.29
N GLY A 55 7.27 28.58 70.74
CA GLY A 55 7.62 29.10 69.41
C GLY A 55 9.11 29.38 69.13
N ARG A 56 9.91 29.68 70.17
CA ARG A 56 11.35 29.99 70.05
C ARG A 56 12.22 28.78 69.70
N THR A 57 11.87 27.59 70.17
CA THR A 57 12.61 26.34 69.85
C THR A 57 12.21 25.82 68.47
N ARG A 58 10.92 25.96 68.13
CA ARG A 58 10.40 25.68 66.78
C ARG A 58 11.07 26.57 65.73
N SER A 59 11.27 27.86 66.01
CA SER A 59 11.93 28.77 65.06
C SER A 59 13.40 28.41 64.83
N ARG A 60 14.15 27.96 65.84
CA ARG A 60 15.55 27.52 65.66
C ARG A 60 15.70 26.28 64.79
N ILE A 61 14.83 25.29 64.95
CA ILE A 61 14.85 24.10 64.09
C ILE A 61 14.48 24.48 62.66
N VAL A 62 13.51 25.38 62.49
CA VAL A 62 13.15 25.93 61.17
C VAL A 62 14.32 26.73 60.57
N GLU A 63 15.07 27.48 61.38
CA GLU A 63 16.23 28.27 60.95
C GLU A 63 17.43 27.40 60.54
N GLU A 64 17.67 26.29 61.23
CA GLU A 64 18.68 25.30 60.82
C GLU A 64 18.25 24.51 59.57
N LEU A 65 16.96 24.16 59.44
CA LEU A 65 16.42 23.62 58.19
C LEU A 65 16.57 24.63 57.04
N HIS A 66 16.36 25.92 57.32
CA HIS A 66 16.53 26.99 56.35
C HIS A 66 18.00 27.17 55.93
N ARG A 67 18.96 27.06 56.86
CA ARG A 67 20.40 27.02 56.55
C ARG A 67 20.80 25.83 55.68
N LEU A 68 20.09 24.71 55.82
CA LEU A 68 20.22 23.53 54.97
C LEU A 68 19.40 23.63 53.66
N GLY A 69 18.78 24.79 53.38
CA GLY A 69 18.08 25.09 52.13
C GLY A 69 16.60 24.67 52.08
N VAL A 70 15.97 24.38 53.22
CA VAL A 70 14.59 23.86 53.30
C VAL A 70 13.69 24.79 54.11
N GLU A 71 12.67 25.39 53.47
CA GLU A 71 11.64 26.17 54.16
C GLU A 71 10.51 25.27 54.68
N ALA A 72 10.38 25.15 56.01
CA ALA A 72 9.40 24.28 56.66
C ALA A 72 8.59 24.98 57.76
N SER A 73 7.34 24.55 57.95
CA SER A 73 6.51 24.88 59.10
C SER A 73 6.13 23.62 59.87
N ILE A 74 6.39 23.59 61.18
CA ILE A 74 6.23 22.40 62.02
C ILE A 74 4.96 22.51 62.86
N GLY A 75 3.88 21.79 62.58
CA GLY A 75 2.64 21.91 63.35
C GLY A 75 2.81 21.74 64.87
N HIS A 76 3.42 20.65 65.31
CA HIS A 76 3.69 20.35 66.72
C HIS A 76 5.12 19.81 66.90
N LEU A 77 5.80 20.21 67.97
CA LEU A 77 7.15 19.75 68.31
C LEU A 77 7.15 19.20 69.74
N THR A 78 7.37 17.90 69.92
CA THR A 78 7.29 17.21 71.22
C THR A 78 8.61 16.50 71.54
N LEU A 79 9.00 16.48 72.81
CA LEU A 79 10.12 15.66 73.27
C LEU A 79 9.60 14.27 73.66
N ASN A 80 10.16 13.21 73.07
CA ASN A 80 9.90 11.84 73.49
C ASN A 80 11.14 11.31 74.23
N PRO A 81 11.02 10.89 75.52
CA PRO A 81 12.16 10.46 76.33
C PRO A 81 12.96 9.29 75.74
N PHE A 82 12.37 8.51 74.83
CA PHE A 82 13.02 7.35 74.19
C PHE A 82 13.27 7.54 72.69
N ARG A 83 12.73 8.58 72.07
CA ARG A 83 12.82 8.80 70.61
C ARG A 83 13.42 10.15 70.22
N GLY A 84 13.85 10.97 71.17
CA GLY A 84 14.40 12.29 70.88
C GLY A 84 13.33 13.32 70.51
N LEU A 85 13.65 14.24 69.59
CA LEU A 85 12.78 15.36 69.22
C LEU A 85 11.87 14.96 68.05
N VAL A 86 10.55 15.04 68.27
CA VAL A 86 9.54 14.60 67.30
C VAL A 86 8.79 15.80 66.77
N ALA A 87 8.93 16.07 65.47
CA ALA A 87 8.18 17.09 64.75
C ALA A 87 7.00 16.45 64.00
N ARG A 88 5.77 16.85 64.30
CA ARG A 88 4.54 16.34 63.71
C ARG A 88 3.87 17.39 62.84
N ASN A 89 3.23 16.96 61.75
CA ASN A 89 2.57 17.81 60.76
C ASN A 89 3.52 18.87 60.18
N VAL A 90 4.67 18.43 59.67
CA VAL A 90 5.66 19.33 59.05
C VAL A 90 5.26 19.58 57.60
N ARG A 91 5.03 20.84 57.24
CA ARG A 91 4.76 21.28 55.86
C ARG A 91 5.99 21.97 55.31
N ILE A 92 6.53 21.46 54.21
CA ILE A 92 7.63 22.08 53.48
C ILE A 92 7.03 22.91 52.34
N PHE A 93 7.45 24.16 52.22
CA PHE A 93 6.96 25.09 51.20
C PHE A 93 8.00 25.30 50.09
N SER A 94 7.54 25.80 48.94
CA SER A 94 8.42 26.17 47.85
C SER A 94 9.15 27.48 48.14
N TYR A 95 10.48 27.47 48.03
CA TYR A 95 11.37 28.62 48.27
C TYR A 95 11.04 29.86 47.40
N ARG A 96 10.32 29.68 46.28
CA ARG A 96 9.91 30.79 45.38
C ARG A 96 8.46 31.25 45.59
N ASP A 97 7.60 30.44 46.23
CA ASP A 97 6.17 30.69 46.34
C ASP A 97 5.61 30.02 47.61
N ARG A 98 5.32 30.83 48.65
CA ARG A 98 4.80 30.36 49.96
C ARG A 98 3.39 29.74 49.91
N THR A 99 2.79 29.68 48.73
CA THR A 99 1.41 29.20 48.50
C THR A 99 1.32 27.70 48.25
N ASN A 100 2.38 27.04 47.78
CA ASN A 100 2.36 25.62 47.43
C ASN A 100 3.14 24.78 48.45
N THR A 101 2.44 23.81 49.07
CA THR A 101 3.07 22.81 49.96
C THR A 101 3.76 21.75 49.09
N LEU A 102 5.09 21.65 49.18
CA LEU A 102 5.91 20.68 48.44
C LEU A 102 5.94 19.30 49.11
N ALA A 103 5.88 19.27 50.44
CA ALA A 103 5.82 18.03 51.18
C ALA A 103 5.01 18.21 52.46
N PHE A 104 4.13 17.25 52.72
CA PHE A 104 3.50 17.06 54.01
C PHE A 104 4.15 15.85 54.69
N ILE A 105 4.73 16.06 55.86
CA ILE A 105 5.40 15.00 56.60
C ILE A 105 4.67 14.78 57.91
N SER A 106 4.12 13.59 58.08
CA SER A 106 3.31 13.22 59.24
C SER A 106 4.14 13.28 60.53
N GLU A 107 5.31 12.64 60.53
CA GLU A 107 6.22 12.61 61.67
C GLU A 107 7.68 12.60 61.20
N ILE A 108 8.49 13.51 61.75
CA ILE A 108 9.95 13.53 61.64
C ILE A 108 10.51 13.33 63.04
N VAL A 109 11.32 12.29 63.19
CA VAL A 109 12.10 12.05 64.41
C VAL A 109 13.52 12.53 64.15
N LEU A 110 13.93 13.55 64.91
CA LEU A 110 15.24 14.18 64.85
C LEU A 110 16.08 13.63 65.99
N ASP A 111 17.12 12.86 65.64
CA ASP A 111 18.14 12.48 66.61
C ASP A 111 19.18 13.60 66.70
N ILE A 112 19.21 14.26 67.85
CA ILE A 112 19.96 15.50 68.07
C ILE A 112 21.02 15.27 69.14
N ASN A 113 22.25 15.67 68.85
CA ASN A 113 23.30 15.82 69.84
C ASN A 113 22.99 17.05 70.73
N TYR A 114 22.43 16.78 71.92
CA TYR A 114 22.03 17.82 72.87
C TYR A 114 23.19 18.72 73.30
N ALA A 115 24.41 18.21 73.42
CA ALA A 115 25.57 19.02 73.78
C ALA A 115 25.90 20.04 72.66
N ALA A 116 25.93 19.59 71.40
CA ALA A 116 26.16 20.46 70.24
C ALA A 116 25.02 21.49 70.04
N PHE A 117 23.76 21.11 70.34
CA PHE A 117 22.59 21.99 70.29
C PHE A 117 22.70 23.18 71.26
N PHE A 118 23.22 22.96 72.48
CA PHE A 118 23.45 24.05 73.45
C PHE A 118 24.72 24.87 73.13
N HIS A 119 25.69 24.30 72.39
CA HIS A 119 26.96 24.93 72.04
C HIS A 119 27.02 25.59 70.64
N HIS A 120 25.89 25.74 69.93
CA HIS A 120 25.82 26.37 68.59
C HIS A 120 26.62 25.64 67.49
N GLN A 121 26.75 24.31 67.60
CA GLN A 121 27.43 23.47 66.60
C GLN A 121 26.43 22.59 65.83
N PRO A 122 26.77 22.06 64.63
CA PRO A 122 25.92 21.13 63.90
C PRO A 122 25.57 19.92 64.76
N PHE A 123 24.27 19.65 64.94
CA PHE A 123 23.80 18.75 66.00
C PHE A 123 22.92 17.59 65.52
N LEU A 124 22.71 17.43 64.21
CA LEU A 124 21.76 16.44 63.66
C LEU A 124 22.51 15.14 63.33
N ASN A 125 22.26 14.06 64.08
CA ASN A 125 22.95 12.77 63.90
C ASN A 125 22.21 11.85 62.91
N ALA A 126 20.88 11.80 63.04
CA ALA A 126 20.02 10.99 62.18
C ALA A 126 18.65 11.67 61.98
N LEU A 127 18.03 11.34 60.85
CA LEU A 127 16.72 11.80 60.44
C LEU A 127 15.87 10.58 60.07
N ASP A 128 14.83 10.31 60.87
CA ASP A 128 13.82 9.28 60.59
C ASP A 128 12.52 9.98 60.17
N ILE A 129 12.18 9.83 58.89
CA ILE A 129 10.97 10.36 58.27
C ILE A 129 9.95 9.22 58.20
N ARG A 130 8.74 9.43 58.72
CA ARG A 130 7.67 8.43 58.68
C ARG A 130 6.41 8.96 58.02
N ASN A 131 5.84 8.17 57.11
CA ASN A 131 4.59 8.46 56.41
C ASN A 131 4.57 9.88 55.82
N ALA A 132 5.62 10.24 55.08
CA ALA A 132 5.64 11.48 54.33
C ALA A 132 4.86 11.35 53.02
N GLU A 133 4.17 12.43 52.66
CA GLU A 133 3.50 12.66 51.40
C GLU A 133 4.20 13.83 50.71
N VAL A 134 4.99 13.53 49.67
CA VAL A 134 5.73 14.56 48.91
C VAL A 134 4.99 14.79 47.61
N THR A 135 4.60 16.04 47.36
CA THR A 135 3.89 16.43 46.14
C THR A 135 4.86 17.16 45.23
N LEU A 136 5.11 16.61 44.04
CA LEU A 136 5.98 17.24 43.07
C LEU A 136 5.18 18.32 42.31
N PRO A 137 5.57 19.61 42.36
CA PRO A 137 4.86 20.68 41.69
C PRO A 137 5.15 20.65 40.18
N LEU A 138 4.45 19.79 39.45
CA LEU A 138 4.46 19.77 37.99
C LEU A 138 3.29 20.61 37.47
N LYS A 139 3.53 21.85 37.03
CA LYS A 139 2.53 22.63 36.29
C LYS A 139 2.26 21.94 34.94
N GLY A 140 1.06 21.40 34.76
CA GLY A 140 0.63 20.77 33.51
C GLY A 140 0.36 21.76 32.36
N PRO A 141 0.34 21.32 31.08
CA PRO A 141 0.14 22.20 29.92
C PRO A 141 -1.29 22.80 29.79
N GLN A 142 -2.28 22.34 30.55
CA GLN A 142 -3.68 22.76 30.39
C GLN A 142 -4.50 22.70 31.70
N GLY A 143 -3.99 23.26 32.82
CA GLY A 143 -4.81 23.50 34.01
C GLY A 143 -5.37 22.27 34.77
N LYS A 144 -5.23 21.04 34.28
CA LYS A 144 -5.47 19.81 35.06
C LYS A 144 -4.31 19.60 36.05
N ASN A 145 -4.61 19.82 37.33
CA ASN A 145 -3.71 19.56 38.45
C ASN A 145 -3.66 18.07 38.79
N GLU A 146 -2.99 17.26 37.99
CA GLU A 146 -2.50 15.96 38.45
C GLU A 146 -1.06 16.15 38.94
N GLN A 147 -0.90 16.49 40.21
CA GLN A 147 0.42 16.58 40.83
C GLN A 147 0.82 15.19 41.29
N PRO A 148 1.86 14.56 40.72
CA PRO A 148 2.28 13.23 41.17
C PRO A 148 2.77 13.29 42.62
N GLN A 149 2.27 12.37 43.43
CA GLN A 149 2.55 12.27 44.85
C GLN A 149 3.39 11.04 45.14
N LEU A 150 4.41 11.21 45.97
CA LEU A 150 5.12 10.14 46.65
C LEU A 150 4.43 9.94 48.00
N GLN A 151 3.74 8.82 48.17
CA GLN A 151 2.95 8.50 49.35
C GLN A 151 3.67 7.45 50.21
N LYS A 152 3.31 7.40 51.50
CA LYS A 152 3.86 6.43 52.47
C LYS A 152 5.40 6.43 52.44
N PHE A 153 6.01 7.62 52.33
CA PHE A 153 7.46 7.74 52.26
C PHE A 153 8.05 7.58 53.66
N HIS A 154 8.95 6.62 53.80
CA HIS A 154 9.72 6.32 54.99
C HIS A 154 11.20 6.46 54.65
N ALA A 155 11.98 7.19 55.44
CA ALA A 155 13.41 7.30 55.20
C ALA A 155 14.19 7.36 56.50
N HIS A 156 15.29 6.63 56.54
CA HIS A 156 16.23 6.62 57.64
C HIS A 156 17.63 7.02 57.16
N ILE A 157 18.01 8.25 57.52
CA ILE A 157 19.20 8.93 57.01
C ILE A 157 20.12 9.24 58.19
N TYR A 158 21.38 8.84 58.09
CA TYR A 158 22.44 9.15 59.05
C TYR A 158 23.38 10.22 58.47
N PHE A 159 23.87 11.10 59.34
CA PHE A 159 24.81 12.17 58.99
C PHE A 159 26.15 12.02 59.74
N PRO A 160 26.95 10.97 59.45
CA PRO A 160 28.32 10.90 59.95
C PRO A 160 29.20 12.07 59.44
N PRO A 161 30.33 12.37 60.09
CA PRO A 161 31.27 13.38 59.59
C PRO A 161 31.66 13.10 58.14
N GLU A 162 31.53 14.11 57.29
CA GLU A 162 31.84 14.06 55.85
C GLU A 162 31.04 13.08 54.98
N GLN A 163 29.94 12.50 55.49
CA GLN A 163 29.15 11.51 54.76
C GLN A 163 27.65 11.64 55.05
N ILE A 164 26.83 11.27 54.07
CA ILE A 164 25.39 11.11 54.22
C ILE A 164 25.07 9.67 53.86
N TYR A 165 24.59 8.89 54.82
CA TYR A 165 24.26 7.49 54.63
C TYR A 165 22.76 7.29 54.69
N VAL A 166 22.17 6.81 53.60
CA VAL A 166 20.75 6.47 53.50
C VAL A 166 20.62 4.97 53.65
N SER A 167 20.27 4.54 54.87
CA SER A 167 20.13 3.12 55.19
C SER A 167 18.89 2.49 54.55
N GLN A 168 17.79 3.23 54.50
CA GLN A 168 16.53 2.80 53.91
C GLN A 168 15.70 4.03 53.54
N ALA A 169 15.23 4.11 52.29
CA ALA A 169 14.25 5.09 51.85
C ALA A 169 13.21 4.40 50.99
N GLU A 170 11.99 4.23 51.49
CA GLU A 170 10.91 3.52 50.83
C GLU A 170 9.70 4.42 50.62
N GLY A 171 9.00 4.27 49.51
CA GLY A 171 7.74 4.99 49.28
C GLY A 171 7.00 4.46 48.06
N VAL A 172 5.79 4.95 47.85
CA VAL A 172 4.98 4.61 46.67
C VAL A 172 4.86 5.83 45.79
N PHE A 173 5.42 5.78 44.59
CA PHE A 173 5.36 6.85 43.60
C PHE A 173 4.58 6.40 42.37
N CYS A 174 3.46 7.06 42.06
CA CYS A 174 2.60 6.71 40.91
C CYS A 174 2.24 5.20 40.85
N GLY A 175 2.00 4.56 42.00
CA GLY A 175 1.69 3.13 42.09
C GLY A 175 2.90 2.19 42.04
N VAL A 176 4.13 2.70 41.91
CA VAL A 176 5.39 1.94 41.97
C VAL A 176 5.96 1.99 43.38
N ARG A 177 6.34 0.84 43.96
CA ARG A 177 7.06 0.79 45.24
C ARG A 177 8.54 1.08 44.97
N VAL A 178 9.04 2.21 45.45
CA VAL A 178 10.42 2.63 45.32
C VAL A 178 11.13 2.36 46.64
N SER A 179 12.29 1.71 46.59
CA SER A 179 13.21 1.54 47.71
C SER A 179 14.61 1.99 47.29
N ALA A 180 15.23 2.88 48.05
CA ALA A 180 16.54 3.44 47.78
C ALA A 180 17.47 3.29 48.99
N THR A 181 18.72 2.95 48.74
CA THR A 181 19.78 2.82 49.74
C THR A 181 21.08 3.37 49.18
N GLY A 182 21.92 4.03 49.98
CA GLY A 182 23.16 4.56 49.42
C GLY A 182 24.00 5.41 50.35
N GLN A 183 25.14 5.84 49.84
CA GLN A 183 26.13 6.66 50.52
C GLN A 183 26.54 7.85 49.65
N LEU A 184 26.55 9.05 50.21
CA LEU A 184 27.10 10.24 49.56
C LEU A 184 28.23 10.82 50.39
N ILE A 185 29.35 11.14 49.75
CA ILE A 185 30.51 11.77 50.41
C ILE A 185 30.32 13.28 50.35
N LYS A 186 30.38 13.95 51.50
CA LYS A 186 30.24 15.41 51.67
C LYS A 186 31.56 15.96 52.23
N ARG A 187 32.49 16.38 51.36
CA ARG A 187 33.77 16.96 51.79
C ARG A 187 33.60 18.29 52.54
N ALA A 188 34.55 18.62 53.41
CA ALA A 188 34.52 19.83 54.24
C ALA A 188 34.54 21.15 53.43
N ASP A 189 35.03 21.14 52.19
CA ASP A 189 35.12 22.27 51.26
C ASP A 189 33.93 22.37 50.29
N TYR A 190 32.82 21.69 50.59
CA TYR A 190 31.61 21.67 49.77
C TYR A 190 31.11 23.09 49.44
N LYS A 191 31.20 23.45 48.16
CA LYS A 191 30.45 24.57 47.58
C LYS A 191 29.20 24.01 46.90
N PRO A 192 28.00 24.54 47.19
CA PRO A 192 26.79 24.16 46.46
C PRO A 192 27.03 24.32 44.96
N SER A 193 26.65 23.31 44.17
CA SER A 193 26.68 23.43 42.71
C SER A 193 25.84 24.65 42.30
N PRO A 194 26.27 25.43 41.28
CA PRO A 194 25.47 26.55 40.80
C PRO A 194 24.06 26.06 40.44
N PRO A 195 23.01 26.87 40.74
CA PRO A 195 21.64 26.49 40.43
C PRO A 195 21.52 26.17 38.94
N LEU A 196 20.85 25.05 38.62
CA LEU A 196 20.58 24.64 37.24
C LEU A 196 20.04 25.83 36.44
N SER A 197 20.58 26.02 35.23
CA SER A 197 20.05 27.01 34.30
C SER A 197 18.56 26.78 34.06
N GLU A 198 17.77 27.84 33.82
CA GLU A 198 16.31 27.67 33.65
C GLU A 198 15.98 26.70 32.50
N GLY A 199 16.78 26.71 31.43
CA GLY A 199 16.65 25.79 30.30
C GLY A 199 16.92 24.33 30.67
N GLU A 200 18.00 24.02 31.39
CA GLU A 200 18.28 22.65 31.84
C GLU A 200 17.24 22.14 32.83
N ARG A 201 16.77 23.02 33.72
CA ARG A 201 15.70 22.70 34.67
C ARG A 201 14.40 22.37 33.95
N GLN A 202 14.00 23.16 32.94
CA GLN A 202 12.84 22.87 32.10
C GLN A 202 13.00 21.54 31.34
N LYS A 203 14.19 21.25 30.81
CA LYS A 203 14.49 19.98 30.11
C LYS A 203 14.39 18.77 31.06
N ARG A 204 14.92 18.86 32.27
CA ARG A 204 14.78 17.78 33.28
C ARG A 204 13.33 17.60 33.73
N LEU A 205 12.60 18.70 33.91
CA LEU A 205 11.18 18.68 34.26
C LEU A 205 10.32 18.09 33.14
N SER A 206 10.62 18.37 31.87
CA SER A 206 9.87 17.81 30.74
C SER A 206 10.07 16.31 30.61
N ILE A 207 11.30 15.82 30.83
CA ILE A 207 11.60 14.38 30.90
C ILE A 207 10.78 13.74 32.03
N LEU A 208 10.85 14.29 33.25
CA LEU A 208 10.11 13.77 34.40
C LEU A 208 8.60 13.73 34.15
N ARG A 209 8.04 14.80 33.56
CA ARG A 209 6.62 14.87 33.19
C ARG A 209 6.25 13.79 32.19
N ARG A 210 7.06 13.59 31.15
CA ARG A 210 6.83 12.55 30.14
C ARG A 210 6.89 11.15 30.77
N SER A 211 7.85 10.90 31.66
CA SER A 211 7.95 9.64 32.39
C SER A 211 6.75 9.37 33.29
N VAL A 212 6.29 10.38 34.04
CA VAL A 212 5.08 10.26 34.88
C VAL A 212 3.85 9.98 34.02
N ALA A 213 3.65 10.74 32.94
CA ALA A 213 2.52 10.55 32.03
C ALA A 213 2.52 9.16 31.38
N GLU A 214 3.68 8.61 31.04
CA GLU A 214 3.78 7.23 30.53
C GLU A 214 3.52 6.19 31.62
N LEU A 215 4.06 6.36 32.83
CA LEU A 215 3.83 5.44 33.95
C LEU A 215 2.35 5.37 34.33
N GLN A 216 1.63 6.49 34.31
CA GLN A 216 0.19 6.55 34.60
C GLN A 216 -0.68 5.83 33.55
N LYS A 217 -0.15 5.49 32.37
CA LYS A 217 -0.88 4.69 31.37
C LYS A 217 -0.90 3.20 31.70
N PHE A 218 -0.11 2.75 32.68
CA PHE A 218 -0.04 1.36 33.10
C PHE A 218 -0.90 1.11 34.33
N ASN A 219 -1.57 -0.04 34.32
CA ASN A 219 -2.30 -0.59 35.44
C ASN A 219 -1.52 -1.78 36.02
N PHE A 220 -1.61 -1.97 37.34
CA PHE A 220 -0.83 -2.97 38.08
C PHE A 220 -1.76 -4.00 38.77
N PRO A 221 -2.38 -4.93 38.01
CA PRO A 221 -3.39 -5.85 38.53
C PRO A 221 -2.85 -6.86 39.56
N SER A 222 -1.59 -7.28 39.44
CA SER A 222 -0.95 -8.25 40.35
C SER A 222 -0.12 -7.60 41.46
N GLY A 223 -0.40 -6.33 41.78
CA GLY A 223 0.31 -5.55 42.77
C GLY A 223 1.35 -4.58 42.19
N PRO A 224 1.85 -3.62 42.99
CA PRO A 224 2.72 -2.55 42.52
C PRO A 224 4.10 -3.08 42.11
N PRO A 225 4.68 -2.60 40.99
CA PRO A 225 6.06 -2.92 40.63
C PRO A 225 7.05 -2.41 41.68
N SER A 226 8.17 -3.11 41.85
CA SER A 226 9.23 -2.75 42.80
C SER A 226 10.45 -2.18 42.09
N LEU A 227 10.83 -0.95 42.42
CA LEU A 227 12.04 -0.28 41.97
C LEU A 227 13.04 -0.22 43.13
N GLN A 228 14.15 -0.95 43.01
CA GLN A 228 15.26 -0.90 43.95
C GLN A 228 16.37 -0.02 43.37
N VAL A 229 16.85 0.95 44.14
CA VAL A 229 17.94 1.86 43.73
C VAL A 229 19.06 1.82 44.77
N LYS A 230 20.27 1.50 44.33
CA LYS A 230 21.49 1.62 45.13
C LYS A 230 22.33 2.75 44.55
N PHE A 231 22.83 3.65 45.38
CA PHE A 231 23.66 4.76 44.90
C PHE A 231 24.87 5.01 45.79
N SER A 232 25.98 5.40 45.18
CA SER A 232 27.19 5.84 45.87
C SER A 232 27.90 6.93 45.09
N GLY A 233 28.36 8.01 45.72
CA GLY A 233 29.09 9.05 44.99
C GLY A 233 29.51 10.25 45.81
N ASP A 234 30.22 11.17 45.17
CA ASP A 234 30.62 12.44 45.76
C ASP A 234 29.55 13.51 45.51
N LEU A 235 29.07 14.17 46.56
CA LEU A 235 28.05 15.23 46.46
C LEU A 235 28.52 16.42 45.60
N ALA A 236 29.83 16.64 45.50
CA ALA A 236 30.40 17.69 44.65
C ALA A 236 30.44 17.31 43.16
N ARG A 237 30.43 16.01 42.84
CA ARG A 237 30.50 15.47 41.46
C ARG A 237 29.46 14.37 41.26
N LEU A 238 28.19 14.75 41.38
CA LEU A 238 27.05 13.83 41.20
C LEU A 238 27.01 13.18 39.81
N GLU A 239 27.69 13.75 38.82
CA GLU A 239 27.82 13.18 37.49
C GLU A 239 28.70 11.93 37.40
N ASP A 240 29.66 11.79 38.31
CA ASP A 240 30.53 10.62 38.43
C ASP A 240 29.99 9.62 39.47
N ALA A 241 28.78 9.83 39.99
CA ALA A 241 28.15 8.91 40.92
C ALA A 241 27.95 7.53 40.28
N HIS A 242 27.97 6.50 41.12
CA HIS A 242 27.55 5.15 40.78
C HIS A 242 26.11 4.95 41.24
N ALA A 243 25.24 4.46 40.36
CA ALA A 243 23.88 4.11 40.73
C ALA A 243 23.41 2.85 40.00
N GLU A 244 22.88 1.89 40.75
CA GLU A 244 22.26 0.68 40.22
C GLU A 244 20.76 0.77 40.48
N ALA A 245 19.96 0.47 39.46
CA ALA A 245 18.52 0.43 39.54
C ALA A 245 18.01 -0.90 39.00
N THR A 246 17.13 -1.58 39.75
CA THR A 246 16.44 -2.79 39.30
C THR A 246 14.94 -2.60 39.48
N LEU A 247 14.20 -2.68 38.39
CA LEU A 247 12.75 -2.59 38.33
C LEU A 247 12.17 -3.96 38.01
N GLN A 248 11.23 -4.44 38.82
CA GLN A 248 10.59 -5.74 38.66
C GLN A 248 9.07 -5.65 38.78
N SER A 249 8.36 -6.43 37.98
CA SER A 249 6.91 -6.60 38.07
C SER A 249 6.44 -7.94 37.53
N ASN A 250 5.43 -8.53 38.16
CA ASN A 250 4.84 -9.79 37.70
C ASN A 250 3.88 -9.57 36.52
N LEU A 251 3.06 -8.52 36.58
CA LEU A 251 2.07 -8.23 35.55
C LEU A 251 1.81 -6.71 35.46
N LEU A 252 2.14 -6.13 34.32
CA LEU A 252 1.77 -4.77 33.94
C LEU A 252 0.74 -4.84 32.82
N LYS A 253 -0.25 -3.94 32.84
CA LYS A 253 -1.26 -3.86 31.78
C LYS A 253 -1.31 -2.46 31.20
N ARG A 254 -1.23 -2.33 29.88
CA ARG A 254 -1.43 -1.06 29.16
C ARG A 254 -2.50 -1.27 28.11
N LYS A 255 -3.65 -0.61 28.28
CA LYS A 255 -4.85 -0.85 27.46
C LYS A 255 -5.19 -2.36 27.44
N GLY A 256 -5.14 -2.99 26.27
CA GLY A 256 -5.36 -4.42 26.07
C GLY A 256 -4.10 -5.30 26.12
N TYR A 257 -2.91 -4.72 26.23
CA TYR A 257 -1.64 -5.47 26.22
C TYR A 257 -1.19 -5.83 27.64
N GLU A 258 -0.79 -7.09 27.83
CA GLU A 258 -0.30 -7.64 29.10
C GLU A 258 1.20 -7.92 29.00
N VAL A 259 1.96 -7.35 29.94
CA VAL A 259 3.39 -7.54 30.11
C VAL A 259 3.61 -8.38 31.36
N ARG A 260 4.16 -9.58 31.21
CA ARG A 260 4.42 -10.54 32.28
C ARG A 260 5.91 -10.61 32.59
N ASP A 261 6.23 -10.83 33.87
CA ASP A 261 7.59 -11.04 34.35
C ASP A 261 8.58 -9.95 33.89
N PHE A 262 8.17 -8.68 33.98
CA PHE A 262 8.97 -7.54 33.57
C PHE A 262 10.16 -7.36 34.52
N ILE A 263 11.37 -7.32 33.96
CA ILE A 263 12.61 -7.05 34.69
C ILE A 263 13.45 -6.08 33.88
N ALA A 264 13.85 -4.96 34.50
CA ALA A 264 14.82 -4.03 33.93
C ALA A 264 15.92 -3.71 34.95
N SER A 265 17.18 -3.92 34.57
CA SER A 265 18.37 -3.61 35.36
C SER A 265 19.22 -2.59 34.62
N ALA A 266 19.53 -1.49 35.31
CA ALA A 266 20.34 -0.40 34.79
C ALA A 266 21.42 0.00 35.79
N GLU A 267 22.59 0.35 35.26
CA GLU A 267 23.74 0.84 36.01
C GLU A 267 24.17 2.18 35.41
N TRP A 268 24.41 3.17 36.26
CA TRP A 268 25.03 4.42 35.91
C TRP A 268 26.40 4.46 36.57
N SER A 269 27.47 4.47 35.78
CA SER A 269 28.85 4.56 36.26
C SER A 269 29.71 5.27 35.23
N ASN A 270 30.70 6.05 35.68
CA ASN A 270 31.62 6.78 34.80
C ASN A 270 30.92 7.59 33.68
N GLN A 271 29.81 8.25 34.01
CA GLN A 271 28.97 9.03 33.07
C GLN A 271 28.37 8.20 31.92
N THR A 272 28.23 6.89 32.11
CA THR A 272 27.66 5.95 31.16
C THR A 272 26.49 5.22 31.81
N LEU A 273 25.35 5.19 31.13
CA LEU A 273 24.19 4.38 31.48
C LEU A 273 24.28 3.05 30.75
N ILE A 274 24.28 1.93 31.47
CA ILE A 274 24.24 0.58 30.93
C ILE A 274 22.93 -0.06 31.39
N VAL A 275 22.04 -0.36 30.45
CA VAL A 275 20.89 -1.24 30.68
C VAL A 275 21.36 -2.66 30.36
N SER A 276 21.75 -3.40 31.41
CA SER A 276 22.29 -4.75 31.28
C SER A 276 21.23 -5.79 30.98
N ARG A 277 19.98 -5.53 31.37
CA ARG A 277 18.84 -6.43 31.15
C ARG A 277 17.55 -5.64 31.05
N CYS A 278 16.74 -5.89 30.03
CA CYS A 278 15.37 -5.42 29.91
C CYS A 278 14.56 -6.52 29.24
N GLU A 279 13.77 -7.24 30.03
CA GLU A 279 13.08 -8.46 29.60
C GLU A 279 11.64 -8.45 30.07
N TRP A 280 10.75 -9.01 29.23
CA TRP A 280 9.38 -9.35 29.62
C TRP A 280 8.79 -10.36 28.65
N ASN A 281 7.68 -10.98 29.05
CA ASN A 281 6.91 -11.90 28.22
C ASN A 281 5.50 -11.36 27.97
N ASP A 282 4.85 -11.82 26.91
CA ASP A 282 3.42 -11.62 26.69
C ASP A 282 2.72 -12.96 26.44
N ARG A 283 1.56 -12.94 25.79
CA ARG A 283 0.77 -14.15 25.48
C ARG A 283 1.40 -15.03 24.39
N LEU A 284 2.29 -14.49 23.55
CA LEU A 284 2.88 -15.17 22.40
C LEU A 284 4.36 -15.47 22.58
N GLY A 285 5.13 -14.58 23.20
CA GLY A 285 6.58 -14.73 23.29
C GLY A 285 7.24 -13.80 24.29
N GLY A 286 8.55 -13.61 24.12
CA GLY A 286 9.40 -12.82 24.99
C GLY A 286 10.16 -11.72 24.26
N PHE A 287 10.56 -10.71 25.02
CA PHE A 287 11.46 -9.64 24.60
C PHE A 287 12.66 -9.58 25.52
N ALA A 288 13.83 -9.32 24.94
CA ALA A 288 15.07 -9.06 25.65
C ALA A 288 15.83 -7.93 24.95
N ALA A 289 16.28 -6.94 25.72
CA ALA A 289 17.12 -5.87 25.21
C ALA A 289 18.23 -5.46 26.17
N THR A 290 19.30 -4.95 25.58
CA THR A 290 20.42 -4.31 26.26
C THR A 290 20.70 -2.98 25.59
N ALA A 291 21.17 -2.01 26.37
CA ALA A 291 21.55 -0.71 25.82
C ALA A 291 22.70 -0.10 26.62
N ASN A 292 23.52 0.71 25.95
CA ASN A 292 24.48 1.58 26.59
C ASN A 292 24.32 3.00 26.06
N TRP A 293 24.56 4.01 26.90
CA TRP A 293 24.58 5.41 26.51
C TRP A 293 25.67 6.14 27.28
N SER A 294 26.58 6.79 26.56
CA SER A 294 27.62 7.63 27.18
C SER A 294 27.22 9.10 27.10
N ARG A 295 27.14 9.77 28.25
CA ARG A 295 26.89 11.22 28.32
C ARG A 295 28.02 12.04 27.69
N ARG A 296 29.26 11.52 27.68
CA ARG A 296 30.43 12.24 27.14
C ARG A 296 30.38 12.37 25.63
N THR A 297 30.04 11.28 24.93
CA THR A 297 29.96 11.25 23.47
C THR A 297 28.54 11.51 22.96
N ASN A 298 27.54 11.48 23.84
CA ASN A 298 26.12 11.43 23.48
C ASN A 298 25.77 10.27 22.51
N ALA A 299 26.59 9.22 22.49
CA ALA A 299 26.35 8.03 21.70
C ALA A 299 25.64 6.96 22.55
N ALA A 300 24.68 6.28 21.95
CA ALA A 300 24.02 5.10 22.50
C ALA A 300 24.11 3.94 21.54
N ASN A 301 24.25 2.72 22.06
CA ASN A 301 24.08 1.49 21.30
C ASN A 301 23.02 0.63 21.96
N PHE A 302 22.27 -0.12 21.17
CA PHE A 302 21.25 -1.02 21.68
C PHE A 302 21.17 -2.29 20.85
N GLN A 303 20.73 -3.35 21.51
CA GLN A 303 20.38 -4.60 20.89
C GLN A 303 19.08 -5.10 21.52
N ALA A 304 18.15 -5.58 20.69
CA ALA A 304 16.88 -6.10 21.13
C ALA A 304 16.51 -7.33 20.30
N ARG A 305 15.92 -8.32 20.97
CA ARG A 305 15.31 -9.49 20.37
C ARG A 305 13.87 -9.58 20.86
N SER A 306 12.94 -9.80 19.95
CA SER A 306 11.51 -9.87 20.24
C SER A 306 10.87 -11.05 19.54
N SER A 307 9.95 -11.70 20.24
CA SER A 307 8.98 -12.68 19.71
C SER A 307 7.55 -12.37 20.18
N LEU A 308 7.34 -11.10 20.58
CA LEU A 308 6.09 -10.61 21.14
C LEU A 308 4.97 -10.52 20.11
N ASP A 309 3.74 -10.38 20.59
CA ASP A 309 2.59 -9.94 19.79
C ASP A 309 2.76 -8.48 19.34
N LEU A 310 3.48 -8.30 18.24
CA LEU A 310 3.87 -6.99 17.72
C LEU A 310 2.66 -6.10 17.41
N LYS A 311 1.56 -6.67 16.91
CA LYS A 311 0.36 -5.89 16.57
C LYS A 311 -0.27 -5.30 17.83
N THR A 312 -0.57 -6.15 18.82
CA THR A 312 -1.18 -5.69 20.08
C THR A 312 -0.24 -4.75 20.86
N LEU A 313 1.08 -4.97 20.80
CA LEU A 313 2.06 -4.08 21.40
C LEU A 313 2.01 -2.68 20.75
N LEU A 314 2.03 -2.61 19.40
CA LEU A 314 1.99 -1.34 18.68
C LEU A 314 0.64 -0.62 18.83
N ASP A 315 -0.47 -1.36 18.85
CA ASP A 315 -1.80 -0.80 19.15
C ASP A 315 -1.85 -0.20 20.57
N ALA A 316 -1.26 -0.88 21.55
CA ALA A 316 -1.14 -0.36 22.91
C ALA A 316 -0.21 0.87 23.01
N ALA A 317 0.76 0.97 22.10
CA ALA A 317 1.69 2.08 21.97
C ALA A 317 1.18 3.24 21.09
N ASP A 318 -0.04 3.17 20.55
CA ASP A 318 -0.58 4.16 19.59
C ASP A 318 0.23 4.25 18.27
N ALA A 319 0.92 3.17 17.91
CA ALA A 319 1.79 3.04 16.73
C ALA A 319 1.33 1.93 15.75
N GLY A 320 0.14 1.36 15.97
CA GLY A 320 -0.39 0.23 15.19
C GLY A 320 -0.75 0.52 13.75
N GLY A 321 -0.88 1.80 13.36
CA GLY A 321 -1.29 2.22 12.01
C GLY A 321 -0.47 1.58 10.88
N ALA A 322 0.84 1.35 11.10
CA ALA A 322 1.75 0.76 10.13
C ALA A 322 1.49 -0.74 9.85
N LEU A 323 0.83 -1.46 10.77
CA LEU A 323 0.54 -2.90 10.65
C LEU A 323 -0.96 -3.20 10.63
N THR A 324 -1.81 -2.20 10.35
CA THR A 324 -3.28 -2.35 10.33
C THR A 324 -3.71 -3.51 9.43
N ASP A 325 -3.10 -3.59 8.25
CA ASP A 325 -3.37 -4.57 7.21
C ASP A 325 -2.73 -5.95 7.44
N ALA A 326 -1.84 -6.07 8.43
CA ALA A 326 -1.16 -7.30 8.77
C ALA A 326 -1.91 -8.06 9.87
N THR A 327 -2.11 -9.35 9.67
CA THR A 327 -2.68 -10.28 10.65
C THR A 327 -1.68 -11.40 10.88
N PHE A 328 -1.12 -11.44 12.09
CA PHE A 328 -0.12 -12.42 12.50
C PHE A 328 -0.81 -13.65 13.07
N LEU A 329 -0.63 -14.82 12.44
CA LEU A 329 -1.12 -16.10 12.99
C LEU A 329 -0.04 -16.77 13.86
N SER A 330 1.24 -16.47 13.61
CA SER A 330 2.37 -16.86 14.46
C SER A 330 3.13 -15.63 14.97
N PRO A 331 3.82 -15.70 16.13
CA PRO A 331 4.63 -14.60 16.63
C PRO A 331 5.77 -14.24 15.67
N PRO A 332 5.93 -12.95 15.31
CA PRO A 332 7.08 -12.51 14.53
C PRO A 332 8.35 -12.52 15.39
N VAL A 333 9.45 -13.05 14.84
CA VAL A 333 10.79 -12.93 15.41
C VAL A 333 11.46 -11.70 14.83
N LEU A 334 11.95 -10.83 15.70
CA LEU A 334 12.58 -9.57 15.33
C LEU A 334 13.89 -9.42 16.12
N ASP A 335 15.00 -9.37 15.42
CA ASP A 335 16.33 -9.09 15.98
C ASP A 335 16.78 -7.72 15.47
N ILE A 336 17.03 -6.78 16.37
CA ILE A 336 17.41 -5.41 16.05
C ILE A 336 18.70 -5.05 16.78
N SER A 337 19.61 -4.40 16.08
CA SER A 337 20.74 -3.71 16.70
C SER A 337 20.88 -2.32 16.09
N GLY A 338 21.42 -1.39 16.87
CA GLY A 338 21.55 -0.03 16.37
C GLY A 338 22.41 0.86 17.25
N SER A 339 22.66 2.04 16.70
CA SER A 339 23.41 3.10 17.36
C SER A 339 22.67 4.42 17.16
N ALA A 340 22.64 5.28 18.17
CA ALA A 340 22.10 6.62 18.09
C ALA A 340 23.14 7.64 18.57
N ASN A 341 23.25 8.78 17.90
CA ASN A 341 24.05 9.91 18.35
C ASN A 341 23.16 11.14 18.56
N PHE A 342 23.18 11.67 19.78
CA PHE A 342 22.36 12.81 20.21
C PHE A 342 23.14 14.13 20.31
N ALA A 343 24.37 14.21 19.78
CA ALA A 343 25.21 15.40 19.85
C ALA A 343 24.77 16.54 18.91
N GLY A 344 24.09 16.22 17.80
CA GLY A 344 23.60 17.19 16.80
C GLY A 344 22.19 17.73 17.08
N GLU A 345 21.71 18.67 16.25
CA GLU A 345 20.34 19.21 16.33
C GLU A 345 19.27 18.12 16.13
N HIS A 346 19.55 17.13 15.29
CA HIS A 346 18.70 15.97 15.04
C HIS A 346 19.44 14.68 15.46
N PRO A 347 18.77 13.75 16.17
CA PRO A 347 19.37 12.46 16.52
C PRO A 347 19.72 11.66 15.25
N GLN A 348 20.97 11.25 15.11
CA GLN A 348 21.38 10.34 14.04
C GLN A 348 21.20 8.90 14.53
N VAL A 349 20.19 8.20 13.99
CA VAL A 349 19.86 6.83 14.40
C VAL A 349 20.17 5.88 13.27
N LYS A 350 20.94 4.84 13.57
CA LYS A 350 21.23 3.72 12.65
C LYS A 350 20.68 2.45 13.24
N VAL A 351 19.93 1.72 12.45
CA VAL A 351 19.25 0.49 12.85
C VAL A 351 19.53 -0.56 11.78
N ILE A 352 19.91 -1.75 12.20
CA ILE A 352 19.96 -2.94 11.37
C ILE A 352 19.18 -4.05 12.07
N GLY A 353 18.52 -4.89 11.31
CA GLY A 353 17.76 -5.97 11.91
C GLY A 353 17.31 -7.03 10.94
N HIS A 354 16.79 -8.10 11.51
CA HIS A 354 16.20 -9.23 10.83
C HIS A 354 14.78 -9.41 11.35
N ALA A 355 13.83 -9.58 10.44
CA ALA A 355 12.45 -9.89 10.74
C ALA A 355 12.07 -11.21 10.05
N ALA A 356 11.48 -12.13 10.81
CA ALA A 356 10.94 -13.39 10.30
C ALA A 356 9.57 -13.66 10.91
N VAL A 357 8.60 -13.98 10.06
CA VAL A 357 7.26 -14.36 10.50
C VAL A 357 6.75 -15.51 9.64
N ASP A 358 6.22 -16.52 10.31
CA ASP A 358 5.53 -17.63 9.67
C ASP A 358 4.01 -17.42 9.77
N ASN A 359 3.28 -17.84 8.74
CA ASN A 359 1.82 -17.72 8.65
C ASN A 359 1.33 -16.30 8.95
N ILE A 360 1.57 -15.37 8.04
CA ILE A 360 1.05 -14.01 8.10
C ILE A 360 0.05 -13.79 6.98
N SER A 361 -1.02 -13.07 7.27
CA SER A 361 -1.92 -12.55 6.23
C SER A 361 -1.73 -11.05 6.12
N TYR A 362 -1.38 -10.54 4.94
CA TYR A 362 -1.26 -9.11 4.69
C TYR A 362 -2.29 -8.68 3.65
N LYS A 363 -3.20 -7.77 4.01
CA LYS A 363 -4.35 -7.38 3.14
C LYS A 363 -5.09 -8.59 2.55
N ASN A 364 -5.32 -9.63 3.36
CA ASN A 364 -5.92 -10.92 2.99
C ASN A 364 -5.10 -11.83 2.07
N LEU A 365 -3.83 -11.49 1.77
CA LEU A 365 -2.91 -12.38 1.07
C LEU A 365 -2.24 -13.34 2.08
N PRO A 366 -2.52 -14.65 2.03
CA PRO A 366 -1.91 -15.61 2.95
C PRO A 366 -0.46 -15.92 2.56
N LEU A 367 0.49 -15.54 3.42
CA LEU A 367 1.91 -15.81 3.26
C LEU A 367 2.33 -16.87 4.29
N SER A 368 2.91 -17.98 3.83
CA SER A 368 3.36 -19.03 4.73
C SER A 368 4.63 -18.63 5.49
N GLN A 369 5.48 -17.83 4.89
CA GLN A 369 6.67 -17.27 5.51
C GLN A 369 7.06 -15.96 4.85
N CYS A 370 7.43 -14.98 5.67
CA CYS A 370 8.04 -13.73 5.24
C CYS A 370 9.32 -13.51 6.06
N ARG A 371 10.45 -13.33 5.38
CA ARG A 371 11.74 -12.98 5.99
C ARG A 371 12.29 -11.76 5.29
N ALA A 372 12.89 -10.85 6.05
CA ALA A 372 13.58 -9.70 5.50
C ALA A 372 14.71 -9.28 6.44
N GLU A 373 15.82 -8.85 5.87
CA GLU A 373 16.83 -8.07 6.56
C GLU A 373 16.62 -6.60 6.24
N PHE A 374 16.76 -5.73 7.22
CA PHE A 374 16.58 -4.30 7.02
C PHE A 374 17.72 -3.49 7.63
N SER A 375 18.04 -2.38 6.99
CA SER A 375 18.89 -1.34 7.54
C SER A 375 18.30 0.03 7.28
N TRP A 376 18.41 0.93 8.25
CA TRP A 376 17.95 2.30 8.17
C TRP A 376 18.90 3.24 8.91
N ASP A 377 19.25 4.39 8.34
CA ASP A 377 20.20 5.34 8.94
C ASP A 377 19.65 6.75 9.18
N GLY A 378 18.33 6.92 9.08
CA GLY A 378 17.67 8.22 9.14
C GLY A 378 17.11 8.64 7.78
N GLU A 379 17.83 8.35 6.70
CA GLU A 379 17.49 8.79 5.35
C GLU A 379 17.36 7.62 4.36
N ARG A 380 18.25 6.63 4.46
CA ARG A 380 18.35 5.50 3.55
C ARG A 380 17.72 4.28 4.19
N THR A 381 16.89 3.59 3.44
CA THR A 381 16.26 2.32 3.81
C THR A 381 16.74 1.24 2.85
N TRP A 382 17.20 0.13 3.38
CA TRP A 382 17.56 -1.04 2.58
C TRP A 382 16.86 -2.25 3.17
N LEU A 383 16.05 -2.92 2.36
CA LEU A 383 15.38 -4.18 2.64
C LEU A 383 16.01 -5.23 1.73
N ARG A 384 16.67 -6.22 2.33
CA ARG A 384 17.40 -7.28 1.64
C ARG A 384 16.83 -8.63 1.97
N ASP A 385 17.13 -9.59 1.10
CA ASP A 385 16.75 -10.99 1.30
C ASP A 385 15.25 -11.12 1.64
N ILE A 386 14.40 -10.31 1.00
CA ILE A 386 12.96 -10.42 1.17
C ILE A 386 12.57 -11.76 0.55
N ARG A 387 12.21 -12.73 1.39
CA ARG A 387 11.76 -14.05 0.96
C ARG A 387 10.33 -14.22 1.38
N ILE A 388 9.46 -14.31 0.40
CA ILE A 388 8.03 -14.52 0.60
C ILE A 388 7.71 -15.90 0.05
N ARG A 389 7.40 -16.84 0.94
CA ARG A 389 6.88 -18.15 0.52
C ARG A 389 5.37 -18.09 0.43
N HIS A 390 4.89 -18.11 -0.79
CA HIS A 390 3.48 -18.19 -1.11
C HIS A 390 3.13 -19.63 -1.57
N PRO A 391 1.89 -20.11 -1.43
CA PRO A 391 1.50 -21.43 -1.94
C PRO A 391 1.76 -21.63 -3.44
N THR A 392 1.89 -20.53 -4.18
CA THR A 392 2.12 -20.54 -5.63
C THR A 392 3.60 -20.41 -6.03
N GLY A 393 4.49 -20.14 -5.07
CA GLY A 393 5.95 -20.15 -5.25
C GLY A 393 6.72 -19.24 -4.27
N ASP A 394 8.06 -19.33 -4.32
CA ASP A 394 8.98 -18.54 -3.48
C ASP A 394 9.41 -17.27 -4.25
N LEU A 395 9.03 -16.08 -3.74
CA LEU A 395 9.41 -14.78 -4.29
C LEU A 395 10.63 -14.22 -3.53
N HIS A 396 11.61 -13.74 -4.29
CA HIS A 396 12.77 -13.01 -3.79
C HIS A 396 12.72 -11.55 -4.22
N ALA A 397 12.95 -10.64 -3.28
CA ALA A 397 13.04 -9.22 -3.59
C ALA A 397 14.10 -8.49 -2.76
N GLU A 398 14.59 -7.39 -3.31
CA GLU A 398 15.47 -6.44 -2.64
C GLU A 398 15.00 -5.02 -2.99
N VAL A 399 14.89 -4.16 -1.98
CA VAL A 399 14.46 -2.78 -2.13
C VAL A 399 15.45 -1.87 -1.44
N PHE A 400 15.97 -0.89 -2.17
CA PHE A 400 16.79 0.19 -1.63
C PHE A 400 16.14 1.53 -1.95
N GLU A 401 16.02 2.38 -0.94
CA GLU A 401 15.39 3.69 -1.05
C GLU A 401 16.22 4.72 -0.29
N ALA A 402 16.58 5.80 -0.97
CA ALA A 402 17.34 6.93 -0.46
C ALA A 402 16.82 8.22 -1.11
N PRO A 403 17.17 9.40 -0.60
CA PRO A 403 16.79 10.65 -1.25
C PRO A 403 17.25 10.66 -2.72
N ASN A 404 16.29 10.74 -3.65
CA ASN A 404 16.52 10.74 -5.09
C ASN A 404 17.18 9.45 -5.65
N GLU A 405 17.06 8.33 -4.95
CA GLU A 405 17.52 7.02 -5.42
C GLU A 405 16.59 5.90 -4.95
N PHE A 406 16.14 5.07 -5.90
CA PHE A 406 15.32 3.89 -5.70
C PHE A 406 15.92 2.72 -6.47
N ARG A 407 15.98 1.54 -5.86
CA ARG A 407 16.36 0.29 -6.53
C ARG A 407 15.43 -0.83 -6.10
N LEU A 408 14.99 -1.63 -7.05
CA LEU A 408 14.09 -2.76 -6.85
C LEU A 408 14.59 -3.94 -7.67
N ASN A 409 14.96 -5.02 -7.01
CA ASN A 409 15.21 -6.31 -7.65
C ASN A 409 14.09 -7.27 -7.26
N ILE A 410 13.51 -7.95 -8.24
CA ILE A 410 12.49 -8.97 -8.05
C ILE A 410 12.92 -10.21 -8.85
N ASP A 411 12.87 -11.37 -8.22
CA ASP A 411 13.10 -12.67 -8.86
C ASP A 411 12.12 -13.69 -8.26
N GLY A 412 11.22 -14.20 -9.09
CA GLY A 412 10.38 -15.33 -8.72
C GLY A 412 8.97 -15.31 -9.32
N PRO A 413 8.20 -16.37 -9.04
CA PRO A 413 6.78 -16.45 -9.38
C PRO A 413 5.96 -15.39 -8.63
N LEU A 414 5.19 -14.59 -9.36
CA LEU A 414 4.34 -13.55 -8.77
C LEU A 414 3.06 -13.35 -9.57
N ALA A 415 1.91 -13.68 -9.00
CA ALA A 415 0.65 -13.54 -9.72
C ALA A 415 0.23 -12.06 -9.82
N PRO A 416 -0.22 -11.59 -10.99
CA PRO A 416 -0.74 -10.23 -11.17
C PRO A 416 -1.80 -9.83 -10.14
N GLY A 417 -2.67 -10.78 -9.75
CA GLY A 417 -3.69 -10.57 -8.73
C GLY A 417 -3.14 -10.22 -7.34
N GLU A 418 -1.98 -10.77 -6.98
CA GLU A 418 -1.33 -10.55 -5.68
C GLU A 418 -0.65 -9.18 -5.62
N LEU A 419 -0.15 -8.70 -6.77
CA LEU A 419 0.46 -7.37 -6.92
C LEU A 419 -0.50 -6.21 -6.76
N ARG A 420 -1.81 -6.42 -6.98
CA ARG A 420 -2.85 -5.37 -6.91
C ARG A 420 -2.79 -4.58 -5.60
N LEU A 421 -2.43 -5.25 -4.51
CA LEU A 421 -2.38 -4.68 -3.17
C LEU A 421 -1.25 -3.65 -2.95
N PHE A 422 -0.30 -3.57 -3.88
CA PHE A 422 0.94 -2.79 -3.79
C PHE A 422 1.08 -1.73 -4.90
N VAL A 423 0.11 -1.60 -5.80
CA VAL A 423 0.17 -0.71 -6.98
C VAL A 423 -1.00 0.28 -7.03
N SER A 424 -0.89 1.31 -7.89
CA SER A 424 -1.94 2.34 -8.07
C SER A 424 -3.24 1.74 -8.62
N PRO A 425 -4.41 2.39 -8.41
CA PRO A 425 -5.70 1.90 -8.91
C PRO A 425 -5.72 1.62 -10.42
N GLU A 426 -5.05 2.43 -11.25
CA GLU A 426 -5.00 2.19 -12.70
C GLU A 426 -4.28 0.87 -13.02
N ILE A 427 -3.16 0.60 -12.34
CA ILE A 427 -2.43 -0.65 -12.50
C ILE A 427 -3.24 -1.82 -11.93
N GLN A 428 -4.02 -1.60 -10.86
CA GLN A 428 -4.92 -2.63 -10.33
C GLN A 428 -5.95 -3.08 -11.35
N GLU A 429 -6.56 -2.16 -12.10
CA GLU A 429 -7.52 -2.48 -13.17
C GLU A 429 -6.84 -3.27 -14.29
N PHE A 430 -5.64 -2.88 -14.72
CA PHE A 430 -4.88 -3.64 -15.71
C PHE A 430 -4.56 -5.06 -15.23
N LEU A 431 -4.02 -5.19 -14.01
CA LEU A 431 -3.75 -6.50 -13.40
C LEU A 431 -5.05 -7.30 -13.12
N ALA A 432 -6.23 -6.64 -13.13
CA ALA A 432 -7.55 -7.26 -13.03
C ALA A 432 -7.88 -8.17 -14.20
N GLU A 433 -7.40 -7.79 -15.38
CA GLU A 433 -7.70 -8.47 -16.65
C GLU A 433 -6.87 -9.75 -16.87
N TRP A 434 -5.91 -10.02 -15.98
CA TRP A 434 -5.04 -11.21 -16.03
C TRP A 434 -5.55 -12.31 -15.11
N GLU A 435 -5.67 -13.51 -15.68
CA GLU A 435 -6.02 -14.75 -14.99
C GLU A 435 -4.91 -15.79 -15.25
N CYS A 436 -4.05 -16.04 -14.27
CA CYS A 436 -2.92 -16.95 -14.41
C CYS A 436 -3.23 -18.29 -13.74
N SER A 437 -3.09 -19.41 -14.46
CA SER A 437 -3.26 -20.76 -13.88
C SER A 437 -2.09 -21.14 -12.95
N ARG A 438 -0.90 -20.61 -13.26
CA ARG A 438 0.31 -20.64 -12.44
C ARG A 438 0.90 -19.24 -12.45
N PRO A 439 1.55 -18.78 -11.37
CA PRO A 439 2.13 -17.44 -11.36
C PRO A 439 3.20 -17.29 -12.45
N PRO A 440 3.25 -16.14 -13.14
CA PRO A 440 4.35 -15.82 -14.01
C PRO A 440 5.65 -15.71 -13.24
N VAL A 441 6.73 -16.16 -13.87
CA VAL A 441 8.09 -15.89 -13.39
C VAL A 441 8.47 -14.50 -13.86
N ILE A 442 8.74 -13.62 -12.91
CA ILE A 442 9.12 -12.22 -13.14
C ILE A 442 10.53 -12.03 -12.60
N GLN A 443 11.43 -11.55 -13.46
CA GLN A 443 12.78 -11.17 -13.11
C GLN A 443 12.98 -9.72 -13.53
N LEU A 444 13.13 -8.81 -12.58
CA LEU A 444 13.23 -7.38 -12.86
C LEU A 444 14.32 -6.76 -11.99
N ALA A 445 15.17 -5.93 -12.58
CA ALA A 445 16.14 -5.10 -11.88
C ALA A 445 15.94 -3.65 -12.29
N ILE A 446 15.33 -2.87 -11.41
CA ILE A 446 14.89 -1.49 -11.65
C ILE A 446 15.70 -0.54 -10.78
N ARG A 447 16.05 0.61 -11.34
CA ARG A 447 16.64 1.77 -10.67
C ARG A 447 15.88 3.03 -11.06
N GLY A 448 15.77 3.99 -10.16
CA GLY A 448 15.10 5.25 -10.44
C GLY A 448 15.41 6.30 -9.39
N LYS A 449 14.80 7.47 -9.51
CA LYS A 449 14.87 8.51 -8.48
C LYS A 449 13.89 8.25 -7.34
N ASP A 450 12.79 7.59 -7.64
CA ASP A 450 11.67 7.30 -6.76
C ASP A 450 10.86 6.09 -7.26
N ARG A 451 9.69 5.86 -6.65
CA ARG A 451 8.79 4.75 -6.99
C ARG A 451 7.92 5.02 -8.24
N HIS A 452 8.09 6.14 -8.95
CA HIS A 452 7.30 6.46 -10.13
C HIS A 452 7.90 5.82 -11.40
N PRO A 453 7.12 5.01 -12.15
CA PRO A 453 7.62 4.31 -13.34
C PRO A 453 8.22 5.21 -14.42
N GLU A 454 7.82 6.48 -14.48
CA GLU A 454 8.35 7.49 -15.41
C GLU A 454 9.87 7.72 -15.25
N ASN A 455 10.41 7.45 -14.07
CA ASN A 455 11.83 7.65 -13.75
C ASN A 455 12.62 6.33 -13.74
N TRP A 456 12.00 5.21 -14.09
CA TRP A 456 12.62 3.89 -13.98
C TRP A 456 13.56 3.59 -15.14
N GLN A 457 14.67 2.94 -14.80
CA GLN A 457 15.68 2.41 -15.70
C GLN A 457 16.00 0.99 -15.26
N GLY A 458 15.98 0.03 -16.17
CA GLY A 458 16.22 -1.35 -15.77
C GLY A 458 15.87 -2.38 -16.83
N ASP A 459 16.22 -3.61 -16.53
CA ASP A 459 16.05 -4.74 -17.43
C ASP A 459 15.42 -5.92 -16.70
N GLY A 460 14.85 -6.83 -17.46
CA GLY A 460 14.26 -8.03 -16.90
C GLY A 460 13.64 -8.96 -17.93
N ASN A 461 13.04 -10.03 -17.43
CA ASN A 461 12.36 -11.05 -18.21
C ASN A 461 11.02 -11.37 -17.57
N ILE A 462 10.02 -11.58 -18.41
CA ILE A 462 8.71 -12.09 -18.00
C ILE A 462 8.47 -13.41 -18.73
N ALA A 463 8.09 -14.44 -17.99
CA ALA A 463 7.66 -15.72 -18.53
C ALA A 463 6.31 -16.12 -17.92
N LEU A 464 5.33 -16.31 -18.80
CA LEU A 464 3.96 -16.70 -18.51
C LEU A 464 3.76 -18.12 -19.04
N ASP A 465 3.29 -19.01 -18.16
CA ASP A 465 2.68 -20.29 -18.56
C ASP A 465 1.25 -20.03 -19.08
N ARG A 466 0.44 -21.10 -19.18
CA ARG A 466 -0.96 -21.01 -19.60
C ARG A 466 -1.73 -19.97 -18.80
N THR A 467 -2.05 -18.86 -19.46
CA THR A 467 -2.59 -17.65 -18.86
C THR A 467 -3.72 -17.12 -19.74
N ARG A 468 -4.62 -16.35 -19.15
CA ARG A 468 -5.70 -15.69 -19.85
C ARG A 468 -5.60 -14.19 -19.62
N PHE A 469 -5.71 -13.42 -20.69
CA PHE A 469 -5.75 -11.97 -20.64
C PHE A 469 -7.01 -11.50 -21.38
N ARG A 470 -7.82 -10.65 -20.73
CA ARG A 470 -9.12 -10.17 -21.25
C ARG A 470 -10.01 -11.28 -21.81
N GLY A 471 -10.09 -12.39 -21.09
CA GLY A 471 -10.92 -13.52 -21.48
C GLY A 471 -10.35 -14.42 -22.59
N GLN A 472 -9.15 -14.17 -23.10
CA GLN A 472 -8.54 -14.99 -24.17
C GLN A 472 -7.27 -15.69 -23.71
N TRP A 473 -7.17 -16.98 -24.04
CA TRP A 473 -6.10 -17.86 -23.56
C TRP A 473 -4.81 -17.72 -24.36
N MET A 474 -3.68 -17.73 -23.68
CA MET A 474 -2.36 -17.99 -24.25
C MET A 474 -1.77 -19.24 -23.59
N ASN A 475 -1.12 -20.09 -24.37
CA ASN A 475 -0.46 -21.29 -23.87
C ASN A 475 0.84 -20.95 -23.14
N SER A 476 1.56 -19.96 -23.65
CA SER A 476 2.72 -19.36 -22.99
C SER A 476 3.01 -17.98 -23.58
N ALA A 477 3.64 -17.10 -22.80
CA ALA A 477 4.20 -15.86 -23.32
C ALA A 477 5.54 -15.53 -22.66
N THR A 478 6.50 -15.04 -23.44
CA THR A 478 7.81 -14.61 -22.94
C THR A 478 8.17 -13.27 -23.53
N ALA A 479 8.84 -12.40 -22.76
CA ALA A 479 9.41 -11.15 -23.26
C ALA A 479 10.59 -10.71 -22.41
N LYS A 480 11.55 -10.01 -23.02
CA LYS A 480 12.53 -9.20 -22.29
C LYS A 480 11.92 -7.83 -22.04
N VAL A 481 12.08 -7.30 -20.85
CA VAL A 481 11.50 -6.01 -20.46
C VAL A 481 12.63 -5.03 -20.23
N HIS A 482 12.53 -3.85 -20.84
CA HIS A 482 13.46 -2.75 -20.68
C HIS A 482 12.69 -1.49 -20.26
N PHE A 483 13.07 -0.92 -19.12
CA PHE A 483 12.58 0.38 -18.64
C PHE A 483 13.62 1.43 -18.99
N ALA A 484 13.22 2.46 -19.73
CA ALA A 484 14.03 3.65 -20.03
C ALA A 484 13.14 4.78 -20.54
N ASP A 485 13.63 6.02 -20.41
CA ASP A 485 13.01 7.22 -21.01
C ASP A 485 11.51 7.40 -20.72
N GLY A 486 11.04 6.98 -19.54
CA GLY A 486 9.63 7.07 -19.16
C GLY A 486 8.73 6.09 -19.92
N ALA A 487 9.29 4.97 -20.40
CA ALA A 487 8.57 3.93 -21.10
C ALA A 487 9.01 2.53 -20.65
N VAL A 488 8.15 1.54 -20.91
CA VAL A 488 8.47 0.12 -20.79
C VAL A 488 8.42 -0.54 -22.17
N THR A 489 9.52 -1.15 -22.58
CA THR A 489 9.64 -1.89 -23.84
C THR A 489 9.67 -3.38 -23.56
N CYS A 490 8.76 -4.12 -24.17
CA CYS A 490 8.79 -5.57 -24.24
C CYS A 490 9.42 -5.98 -25.58
N GLU A 491 10.66 -6.44 -25.53
CA GLU A 491 11.45 -6.88 -26.67
C GLU A 491 11.35 -8.40 -26.86
N ASP A 492 11.48 -8.82 -28.12
CA ASP A 492 11.47 -10.21 -28.55
C ASP A 492 10.30 -11.00 -27.94
N PHE A 493 9.13 -10.36 -27.80
CA PHE A 493 8.00 -11.04 -27.19
C PHE A 493 7.61 -12.23 -28.07
N ARG A 494 7.18 -13.32 -27.42
CA ARG A 494 6.68 -14.52 -28.08
C ARG A 494 5.47 -15.01 -27.34
N ILE A 495 4.32 -14.99 -28.00
CA ILE A 495 3.04 -15.50 -27.50
C ILE A 495 2.67 -16.75 -28.30
N VAL A 496 2.39 -17.84 -27.61
CA VAL A 496 1.97 -19.11 -28.21
C VAL A 496 0.51 -19.36 -27.88
N ARG A 497 -0.28 -19.70 -28.89
CA ARG A 497 -1.69 -20.11 -28.78
C ARG A 497 -1.89 -21.46 -29.47
N ASP A 498 -3.10 -22.00 -29.40
CA ASP A 498 -3.45 -23.27 -30.05
C ASP A 498 -3.37 -23.16 -31.58
N GLU A 499 -3.76 -22.00 -32.13
CA GLU A 499 -3.80 -21.79 -33.58
C GLU A 499 -2.48 -21.33 -34.19
N GLY A 500 -1.53 -20.84 -33.37
CA GLY A 500 -0.27 -20.31 -33.87
C GLY A 500 0.47 -19.39 -32.90
N VAL A 501 1.31 -18.51 -33.44
CA VAL A 501 2.31 -17.74 -32.67
C VAL A 501 2.30 -16.27 -33.09
N GLY A 502 2.45 -15.38 -32.10
CA GLY A 502 2.71 -13.95 -32.29
C GLY A 502 4.08 -13.58 -31.73
N THR A 503 4.83 -12.75 -32.45
CA THR A 503 6.14 -12.23 -32.03
C THR A 503 6.31 -10.76 -32.40
N GLY A 504 7.17 -10.03 -31.68
CA GLY A 504 7.61 -8.69 -32.07
C GLY A 504 8.08 -7.88 -30.87
N ASN A 505 8.02 -6.55 -30.98
CA ASN A 505 8.33 -5.64 -29.90
C ASN A 505 7.19 -4.66 -29.69
N PHE A 506 6.93 -4.28 -28.43
CA PHE A 506 6.08 -3.13 -28.15
C PHE A 506 6.65 -2.29 -27.02
N THR A 507 6.42 -0.98 -27.09
CA THR A 507 6.80 0.00 -26.07
C THR A 507 5.55 0.73 -25.61
N TYR A 508 5.32 0.78 -24.30
CA TYR A 508 4.31 1.63 -23.70
C TYR A 508 4.97 2.86 -23.07
N ASP A 509 4.62 4.04 -23.56
CA ASP A 509 5.10 5.33 -23.08
C ASP A 509 4.15 5.84 -21.99
N PHE A 510 4.63 5.93 -20.73
CA PHE A 510 3.80 6.24 -19.58
C PHE A 510 3.24 7.67 -19.64
N ALA A 511 4.04 8.63 -20.12
CA ALA A 511 3.67 10.04 -20.17
C ALA A 511 2.70 10.35 -21.31
N LYS A 512 2.88 9.68 -22.46
CA LYS A 512 2.04 9.91 -23.64
C LYS A 512 0.82 9.01 -23.69
N HIS A 513 0.76 7.92 -22.91
CA HIS A 513 -0.27 6.89 -23.03
C HIS A 513 -0.40 6.31 -24.45
N GLU A 514 0.73 6.09 -25.12
CA GLU A 514 0.79 5.50 -26.45
C GLU A 514 1.52 4.15 -26.45
N VAL A 515 1.10 3.24 -27.31
CA VAL A 515 1.74 1.96 -27.56
C VAL A 515 2.43 2.04 -28.92
N ARG A 516 3.74 1.88 -28.95
CA ARG A 516 4.52 1.74 -30.18
C ARG A 516 4.75 0.27 -30.44
N VAL A 517 4.43 -0.22 -31.62
CA VAL A 517 4.66 -1.61 -32.03
C VAL A 517 5.65 -1.65 -33.18
N SER A 518 6.56 -2.61 -33.14
CA SER A 518 7.52 -2.81 -34.23
C SER A 518 7.80 -4.29 -34.46
N ASN A 519 8.02 -4.65 -35.71
CA ASN A 519 8.31 -6.01 -36.16
C ASN A 519 7.30 -7.05 -35.67
N ILE A 520 6.03 -6.65 -35.52
CA ILE A 520 4.98 -7.59 -35.16
C ILE A 520 4.82 -8.57 -36.32
N LYS A 521 4.85 -9.86 -36.01
CA LYS A 521 4.56 -10.98 -36.91
C LYS A 521 3.66 -11.94 -36.17
N ALA A 522 2.46 -12.15 -36.67
CA ALA A 522 1.50 -13.00 -36.01
C ALA A 522 0.79 -13.91 -37.00
N ASN A 523 0.59 -15.17 -36.59
CA ASN A 523 -0.24 -16.14 -37.29
C ASN A 523 -1.30 -16.65 -36.29
N VAL A 524 -2.25 -15.79 -35.95
CA VAL A 524 -3.23 -15.97 -34.86
C VAL A 524 -4.61 -15.51 -35.34
N ARG A 525 -5.69 -15.93 -34.66
CA ARG A 525 -7.05 -15.52 -35.05
C ARG A 525 -7.29 -14.05 -34.70
N PRO A 526 -7.53 -13.15 -35.67
CA PRO A 526 -7.68 -11.72 -35.40
C PRO A 526 -8.83 -11.42 -34.44
N THR A 527 -9.96 -12.12 -34.56
CA THR A 527 -11.14 -11.95 -33.71
C THR A 527 -10.87 -12.25 -32.23
N GLU A 528 -9.94 -13.18 -31.95
CA GLU A 528 -9.56 -13.55 -30.58
C GLU A 528 -8.48 -12.62 -30.05
N VAL A 529 -7.50 -12.23 -30.86
CA VAL A 529 -6.37 -11.41 -30.40
C VAL A 529 -6.70 -9.92 -30.34
N SER A 530 -7.70 -9.44 -31.08
CA SER A 530 -8.07 -8.02 -31.08
C SER A 530 -8.48 -7.50 -29.70
N VAL A 531 -9.06 -8.35 -28.83
CA VAL A 531 -9.43 -7.93 -27.46
C VAL A 531 -8.23 -7.60 -26.57
N TRP A 532 -7.05 -8.17 -26.86
CA TRP A 532 -5.83 -7.84 -26.14
C TRP A 532 -5.38 -6.39 -26.40
N ILE A 533 -5.78 -5.82 -27.54
CA ILE A 533 -5.56 -4.41 -27.86
C ILE A 533 -6.67 -3.59 -27.20
N ASP A 534 -7.92 -3.86 -27.59
CA ASP A 534 -9.11 -3.16 -27.09
C ASP A 534 -10.33 -4.11 -27.16
N PRO A 535 -11.10 -4.30 -26.08
CA PRO A 535 -12.25 -5.21 -26.06
C PRO A 535 -13.29 -4.93 -27.15
N ASP A 536 -13.50 -3.66 -27.51
CA ASP A 536 -14.53 -3.26 -28.48
C ASP A 536 -14.14 -3.56 -29.93
N LEU A 537 -12.84 -3.74 -30.23
CA LEU A 537 -12.37 -4.09 -31.58
C LEU A 537 -12.88 -5.45 -32.05
N SER A 538 -13.19 -6.38 -31.14
CA SER A 538 -13.68 -7.71 -31.51
C SER A 538 -14.96 -7.67 -32.34
N LYS A 539 -15.87 -6.74 -32.06
CA LYS A 539 -17.13 -6.56 -32.80
C LYS A 539 -16.88 -6.16 -34.25
N ASN A 540 -15.88 -5.30 -34.46
CA ASN A 540 -15.52 -4.79 -35.78
C ASN A 540 -14.76 -5.84 -36.62
N VAL A 541 -14.06 -6.78 -35.97
CA VAL A 541 -13.29 -7.84 -36.63
C VAL A 541 -14.11 -9.12 -36.83
N ALA A 542 -15.16 -9.34 -36.04
CA ALA A 542 -16.01 -10.54 -36.10
C ALA A 542 -16.62 -10.86 -37.49
N PRO A 543 -16.98 -9.87 -38.35
CA PRO A 543 -17.48 -10.16 -39.70
C PRO A 543 -16.46 -10.82 -40.63
N TYR A 544 -15.16 -10.72 -40.32
CA TYR A 544 -14.07 -11.21 -41.16
C TYR A 544 -13.67 -12.63 -40.75
N LYS A 545 -14.29 -13.64 -41.37
CA LYS A 545 -14.15 -15.05 -40.97
C LYS A 545 -13.07 -15.76 -41.77
N PHE A 546 -11.82 -15.65 -41.32
CA PHE A 546 -10.70 -16.34 -41.96
C PHE A 546 -10.78 -17.88 -41.79
N HIS A 547 -10.55 -18.62 -42.87
CA HIS A 547 -10.58 -20.10 -42.85
C HIS A 547 -9.43 -20.69 -42.02
N GLN A 548 -8.26 -20.04 -42.07
CA GLN A 548 -7.09 -20.30 -41.21
C GLN A 548 -6.56 -18.97 -40.68
N PRO A 549 -5.81 -18.95 -39.57
CA PRO A 549 -5.13 -17.75 -39.11
C PRO A 549 -4.33 -17.09 -40.26
N PRO A 550 -4.52 -15.79 -40.51
CA PRO A 550 -3.75 -15.07 -41.51
C PRO A 550 -2.37 -14.71 -40.98
N ALA A 551 -1.41 -14.52 -41.89
CA ALA A 551 -0.15 -13.88 -41.58
C ALA A 551 -0.38 -12.36 -41.45
N ILE A 552 -0.08 -11.82 -40.28
CA ILE A 552 -0.26 -10.40 -39.96
C ILE A 552 1.11 -9.82 -39.63
N THR A 553 1.41 -8.65 -40.21
CA THR A 553 2.52 -7.83 -39.74
C THR A 553 2.03 -6.45 -39.35
N ALA A 554 2.57 -5.87 -38.27
CA ALA A 554 2.17 -4.55 -37.81
C ALA A 554 3.35 -3.70 -37.34
N ASN A 555 3.30 -2.41 -37.66
CA ASN A 555 4.28 -1.41 -37.23
C ASN A 555 3.60 -0.05 -37.04
N GLY A 556 4.03 0.70 -36.03
CA GLY A 556 3.57 2.08 -35.84
C GLY A 556 3.20 2.38 -34.40
N VAL A 557 2.30 3.34 -34.21
CA VAL A 557 1.89 3.87 -32.91
C VAL A 557 0.38 3.84 -32.79
N TYR A 558 -0.12 3.40 -31.64
CA TYR A 558 -1.52 3.43 -31.27
C TYR A 558 -1.70 4.23 -29.98
N GLN A 559 -2.53 5.27 -30.03
CA GLN A 559 -2.81 6.12 -28.87
C GLN A 559 -3.98 5.54 -28.06
N ILE A 560 -3.74 5.16 -26.81
CA ILE A 560 -4.81 4.66 -25.93
C ILE A 560 -5.73 5.82 -25.56
N GLY A 561 -7.05 5.59 -25.53
CA GLY A 561 -8.03 6.59 -25.09
C GLY A 561 -8.43 7.64 -26.15
N GLY A 562 -8.15 7.40 -27.43
CA GLY A 562 -8.74 8.18 -28.54
C GLY A 562 -8.04 9.49 -28.89
N GLY A 563 -6.74 9.62 -28.63
CA GLY A 563 -5.96 10.80 -29.04
C GLY A 563 -5.53 10.80 -30.53
N LYS A 564 -4.90 11.89 -30.96
CA LYS A 564 -4.54 12.14 -32.37
C LYS A 564 -3.25 11.46 -32.87
N GLY A 565 -2.55 10.74 -32.00
CA GLY A 565 -1.22 10.19 -32.25
C GLY A 565 -1.19 8.89 -33.06
N THR A 566 -2.33 8.22 -33.25
CA THR A 566 -2.41 6.92 -33.91
C THR A 566 -1.93 7.00 -35.36
N ARG A 567 -0.95 6.14 -35.70
CA ARG A 567 -0.42 5.87 -37.03
C ARG A 567 0.06 4.42 -37.04
N LEU A 568 -0.83 3.50 -37.38
CA LEU A 568 -0.58 2.06 -37.33
C LEU A 568 -0.78 1.46 -38.71
N GLU A 569 0.25 0.78 -39.21
CA GLU A 569 0.19 0.00 -40.44
C GLU A 569 0.05 -1.49 -40.08
N VAL A 570 -0.93 -2.16 -40.67
CA VAL A 570 -1.16 -3.60 -40.53
C VAL A 570 -1.28 -4.23 -41.92
N ASN A 571 -0.40 -5.15 -42.26
CA ASN A 571 -0.50 -5.95 -43.46
C ASN A 571 -1.11 -7.31 -43.12
N VAL A 572 -2.08 -7.76 -43.92
CA VAL A 572 -2.77 -9.03 -43.76
C VAL A 572 -2.57 -9.85 -45.03
N ASP A 573 -2.13 -11.09 -44.88
CA ASP A 573 -2.04 -12.09 -45.95
C ASP A 573 -2.68 -13.40 -45.48
N ALA A 574 -3.78 -13.78 -46.14
CA ALA A 574 -4.57 -14.95 -45.80
C ALA A 574 -4.70 -15.89 -47.02
N PRO A 575 -3.69 -16.75 -47.27
CA PRO A 575 -3.69 -17.64 -48.43
C PRO A 575 -4.85 -18.63 -48.43
N ALA A 576 -5.33 -19.03 -47.25
CA ALA A 576 -6.49 -19.93 -47.08
C ALA A 576 -7.83 -19.27 -47.42
N GLY A 577 -7.88 -17.94 -47.52
CA GLY A 577 -9.11 -17.18 -47.78
C GLY A 577 -9.94 -16.87 -46.54
N MET A 578 -11.11 -16.27 -46.77
CA MET A 578 -12.06 -15.87 -45.74
C MET A 578 -13.49 -15.86 -46.27
N ASP A 579 -14.44 -16.03 -45.36
CA ASP A 579 -15.85 -15.75 -45.61
C ASP A 579 -16.19 -14.34 -45.11
N TYR A 580 -16.95 -13.60 -45.91
CA TYR A 580 -17.48 -12.28 -45.56
C TYR A 580 -18.97 -12.21 -45.84
N VAL A 581 -19.75 -11.66 -44.90
CA VAL A 581 -21.19 -11.48 -45.10
C VAL A 581 -21.43 -10.11 -45.72
N PHE A 582 -21.95 -10.09 -46.95
CA PHE A 582 -22.32 -8.88 -47.67
C PHE A 582 -23.78 -8.99 -48.14
N LEU A 583 -24.59 -7.96 -47.87
CA LEU A 583 -26.02 -7.94 -48.21
C LEU A 583 -26.77 -9.23 -47.80
N GLY A 584 -26.45 -9.76 -46.62
CA GLY A 584 -27.08 -10.97 -46.07
C GLY A 584 -26.63 -12.30 -46.70
N LYS A 585 -25.65 -12.29 -47.61
CA LYS A 585 -25.09 -13.50 -48.23
C LYS A 585 -23.61 -13.65 -47.90
N THR A 586 -23.15 -14.89 -47.79
CA THR A 586 -21.75 -15.21 -47.53
C THR A 586 -20.97 -15.27 -48.84
N LEU A 587 -19.98 -14.40 -48.98
CA LEU A 587 -19.02 -14.38 -50.08
C LEU A 587 -17.75 -15.14 -49.66
N PRO A 588 -17.39 -16.25 -50.36
CA PRO A 588 -16.18 -17.00 -50.08
C PRO A 588 -15.00 -16.43 -50.86
N PHE A 589 -14.15 -15.68 -50.19
CA PHE A 589 -12.90 -15.16 -50.75
C PHE A 589 -11.78 -16.18 -50.61
N HIS A 590 -10.92 -16.25 -51.63
CA HIS A 590 -9.70 -17.06 -51.63
C HIS A 590 -8.48 -16.14 -51.70
N ARG A 591 -7.35 -16.51 -51.06
CA ARG A 591 -6.08 -15.77 -51.12
C ARG A 591 -6.25 -14.26 -50.96
N ILE A 592 -6.79 -13.84 -49.83
CA ILE A 592 -7.05 -12.42 -49.58
C ILE A 592 -5.81 -11.77 -48.95
N ALA A 593 -5.42 -10.62 -49.46
CA ALA A 593 -4.33 -9.81 -48.92
C ALA A 593 -4.69 -8.33 -48.99
N GLY A 594 -4.13 -7.52 -48.08
CA GLY A 594 -4.32 -6.08 -48.08
C GLY A 594 -3.54 -5.39 -46.99
N GLN A 595 -3.38 -4.08 -47.13
CA GLN A 595 -2.72 -3.21 -46.17
C GLN A 595 -3.75 -2.29 -45.52
N LEU A 596 -3.73 -2.22 -44.20
CA LEU A 596 -4.61 -1.41 -43.37
C LEU A 596 -3.79 -0.28 -42.74
N LEU A 597 -4.19 0.96 -43.01
CA LEU A 597 -3.56 2.17 -42.46
C LEU A 597 -4.54 2.84 -41.51
N PHE A 598 -4.23 2.78 -40.21
CA PHE A 598 -5.02 3.38 -39.16
C PHE A 598 -4.43 4.75 -38.76
N THR A 599 -5.27 5.78 -38.76
CA THR A 599 -5.01 7.06 -38.10
C THR A 599 -5.98 7.28 -36.94
N ASN A 600 -5.99 8.46 -36.35
CA ASN A 600 -6.84 8.79 -35.21
C ASN A 600 -8.35 8.67 -35.47
N ASP A 601 -8.80 8.87 -36.71
CA ASP A 601 -10.20 8.99 -37.09
C ASP A 601 -10.51 8.31 -38.44
N ARG A 602 -9.59 7.51 -38.96
CA ARG A 602 -9.72 6.91 -40.28
C ARG A 602 -8.99 5.57 -40.38
N LEU A 603 -9.61 4.63 -41.09
CA LEU A 603 -9.00 3.39 -41.55
C LEU A 603 -9.00 3.42 -43.08
N GLN A 604 -7.81 3.32 -43.68
CA GLN A 604 -7.67 3.11 -45.12
C GLN A 604 -7.26 1.67 -45.40
N ILE A 605 -8.02 0.98 -46.24
CA ILE A 605 -7.65 -0.31 -46.81
C ILE A 605 -7.07 -0.03 -48.18
N VAL A 606 -5.79 -0.34 -48.37
CA VAL A 606 -5.07 -0.14 -49.63
C VAL A 606 -4.62 -1.48 -50.19
N ASP A 607 -4.58 -1.55 -51.51
CA ASP A 607 -4.13 -2.73 -52.26
C ASP A 607 -4.85 -4.03 -51.84
N LEU A 608 -6.16 -3.96 -51.59
CA LEU A 608 -6.97 -5.14 -51.31
C LEU A 608 -6.99 -6.03 -52.55
N ARG A 609 -6.61 -7.29 -52.38
CA ARG A 609 -6.61 -8.30 -53.45
C ARG A 609 -7.19 -9.59 -52.92
N GLY A 610 -7.97 -10.28 -53.74
CA GLY A 610 -8.51 -11.60 -53.41
C GLY A 610 -9.08 -12.29 -54.62
N GLY A 611 -9.38 -13.58 -54.49
CA GLY A 611 -10.15 -14.35 -55.46
C GLY A 611 -11.59 -14.49 -55.00
N LEU A 612 -12.55 -14.40 -55.93
CA LEU A 612 -13.98 -14.64 -55.67
C LEU A 612 -14.56 -15.43 -56.84
N PHE A 613 -15.15 -16.59 -56.55
CA PHE A 613 -15.75 -17.49 -57.56
C PHE A 613 -14.90 -17.65 -58.83
N ALA A 614 -13.65 -18.12 -58.68
CA ALA A 614 -12.65 -18.31 -59.75
C ALA A 614 -12.14 -17.02 -60.45
N GLY A 615 -12.73 -15.86 -60.19
CA GLY A 615 -12.23 -14.56 -60.64
C GLY A 615 -11.37 -13.84 -59.60
N ASN A 616 -10.97 -12.61 -59.94
CA ASN A 616 -10.18 -11.72 -59.09
C ASN A 616 -10.99 -10.53 -58.61
N VAL A 617 -10.71 -10.07 -57.40
CA VAL A 617 -11.27 -8.88 -56.77
C VAL A 617 -10.11 -8.00 -56.31
N GLY A 618 -10.16 -6.73 -56.67
CA GLY A 618 -9.24 -5.70 -56.24
C GLY A 618 -9.99 -4.51 -55.66
N GLY A 619 -9.40 -3.77 -54.73
CA GLY A 619 -10.05 -2.57 -54.24
C GLY A 619 -9.29 -1.75 -53.22
N ASN A 620 -9.95 -0.68 -52.79
CA ASN A 620 -9.56 0.12 -51.64
C ASN A 620 -10.80 0.61 -50.89
N ALA A 621 -10.61 0.95 -49.62
CA ALA A 621 -11.65 1.53 -48.79
C ALA A 621 -11.08 2.62 -47.89
N ASP A 622 -11.93 3.58 -47.54
CA ASP A 622 -11.65 4.70 -46.67
C ASP A 622 -12.83 4.82 -45.70
N ILE A 623 -12.60 4.46 -44.45
CA ILE A 623 -13.63 4.26 -43.43
C ILE A 623 -13.39 5.25 -42.31
N SER A 624 -14.40 6.02 -41.93
CA SER A 624 -14.32 6.91 -40.77
C SER A 624 -14.31 6.10 -39.48
N LEU A 625 -13.40 6.46 -38.58
CA LEU A 625 -13.36 5.99 -37.19
C LEU A 625 -13.72 7.13 -36.21
N ALA A 626 -14.12 8.30 -36.72
CA ALA A 626 -14.53 9.42 -35.89
C ALA A 626 -15.82 9.05 -35.12
N HIS A 627 -15.89 9.50 -33.86
CA HIS A 627 -17.04 9.20 -33.01
C HIS A 627 -18.34 9.74 -33.61
N GLY A 628 -19.32 8.86 -33.79
CA GLY A 628 -20.63 9.21 -34.37
C GLY A 628 -20.63 9.36 -35.90
N ASP A 629 -19.52 9.04 -36.57
CA ASP A 629 -19.41 9.12 -38.02
C ASP A 629 -19.27 7.70 -38.64
N PRO A 630 -20.36 7.13 -39.18
CA PRO A 630 -20.34 5.80 -39.79
C PRO A 630 -20.05 5.84 -41.31
N HIS A 631 -19.57 6.96 -41.86
CA HIS A 631 -19.35 7.08 -43.30
C HIS A 631 -18.16 6.25 -43.77
N TYR A 632 -18.30 5.65 -44.95
CA TYR A 632 -17.19 5.04 -45.66
C TYR A 632 -17.30 5.31 -47.17
N ARG A 633 -16.16 5.20 -47.85
CA ARG A 633 -16.02 5.16 -49.32
C ARG A 633 -15.24 3.91 -49.70
N ALA A 634 -15.64 3.22 -50.76
CA ALA A 634 -14.93 2.07 -51.27
C ALA A 634 -14.92 2.06 -52.80
N LYS A 635 -13.82 1.55 -53.36
CA LYS A 635 -13.70 1.25 -54.79
C LYS A 635 -13.39 -0.22 -54.93
N LEU A 636 -14.23 -0.91 -55.70
CA LEU A 636 -14.08 -2.33 -55.99
C LEU A 636 -13.93 -2.52 -57.50
N ALA A 637 -13.06 -3.42 -57.89
CA ALA A 637 -12.91 -3.92 -59.24
C ALA A 637 -12.99 -5.44 -59.20
N VAL A 638 -13.77 -6.02 -60.09
CA VAL A 638 -13.88 -7.47 -60.25
C VAL A 638 -13.54 -7.83 -61.69
N ASP A 639 -12.88 -8.96 -61.88
CA ASP A 639 -12.52 -9.47 -63.20
C ASP A 639 -12.66 -10.98 -63.24
N GLY A 640 -13.36 -11.49 -64.25
CA GLY A 640 -13.52 -12.93 -64.48
C GLY A 640 -14.33 -13.69 -63.42
N VAL A 641 -15.15 -13.02 -62.61
CA VAL A 641 -15.95 -13.68 -61.56
C VAL A 641 -17.02 -14.57 -62.20
N ASP A 642 -17.17 -15.81 -61.74
CA ASP A 642 -18.20 -16.75 -62.21
C ASP A 642 -19.60 -16.18 -61.91
N PHE A 643 -20.22 -15.64 -62.96
CA PHE A 643 -21.52 -14.99 -62.93
C PHE A 643 -22.66 -15.96 -62.54
N PRO A 644 -22.70 -17.21 -63.05
CA PRO A 644 -23.64 -18.22 -62.54
C PRO A 644 -23.62 -18.40 -61.02
N ARG A 645 -22.43 -18.53 -60.42
CA ARG A 645 -22.34 -18.69 -58.95
C ARG A 645 -22.82 -17.46 -58.18
N LEU A 646 -22.52 -16.27 -58.69
CA LEU A 646 -22.94 -15.03 -58.06
C LEU A 646 -24.47 -14.86 -58.12
N THR A 647 -25.09 -15.17 -59.27
CA THR A 647 -26.54 -15.07 -59.45
C THR A 647 -27.31 -16.16 -58.69
N ASP A 648 -26.76 -17.37 -58.56
CA ASP A 648 -27.29 -18.41 -57.68
C ASP A 648 -27.29 -17.95 -56.21
N LEU A 649 -26.19 -17.34 -55.74
CA LEU A 649 -26.07 -16.90 -54.35
C LEU A 649 -27.12 -15.84 -53.96
N TYR A 650 -27.27 -14.79 -54.78
CA TYR A 650 -28.14 -13.66 -54.44
C TYR A 650 -29.59 -13.85 -54.89
N TYR A 651 -29.81 -14.50 -56.05
CA TYR A 651 -31.12 -14.58 -56.69
C TYR A 651 -31.65 -16.02 -56.83
N ASN A 652 -30.90 -17.05 -56.44
CA ASN A 652 -31.24 -18.47 -56.61
C ASN A 652 -31.52 -18.84 -58.08
N TYR A 653 -30.73 -18.26 -58.98
CA TYR A 653 -30.88 -18.40 -60.42
C TYR A 653 -29.71 -19.20 -61.02
N LYS A 654 -30.00 -20.40 -61.52
CA LYS A 654 -28.97 -21.41 -61.87
C LYS A 654 -28.66 -21.54 -63.35
N THR A 655 -29.43 -20.87 -64.20
CA THR A 655 -29.29 -21.00 -65.66
C THR A 655 -28.32 -19.97 -66.25
N ALA A 656 -27.87 -18.98 -65.45
CA ALA A 656 -26.90 -17.96 -65.84
C ALA A 656 -25.60 -18.53 -66.40
N HIS A 657 -25.00 -17.80 -67.34
CA HIS A 657 -23.73 -18.14 -67.99
C HIS A 657 -22.86 -16.90 -68.16
N GLY A 658 -21.53 -17.07 -68.13
CA GLY A 658 -20.55 -16.03 -68.42
C GLY A 658 -19.67 -15.63 -67.24
N GLN A 659 -18.86 -14.62 -67.47
CA GLN A 659 -17.91 -14.07 -66.51
C GLN A 659 -18.19 -12.58 -66.30
N LEU A 660 -18.30 -12.17 -65.04
CA LEU A 660 -18.54 -10.79 -64.63
C LEU A 660 -17.20 -10.05 -64.47
N GLY A 661 -17.10 -8.92 -65.13
CA GLY A 661 -16.13 -7.86 -64.87
C GLY A 661 -16.84 -6.56 -64.50
N GLY A 662 -16.14 -5.66 -63.81
CA GLY A 662 -16.69 -4.34 -63.52
C GLY A 662 -15.97 -3.59 -62.44
N THR A 663 -16.38 -2.33 -62.26
CA THR A 663 -15.88 -1.43 -61.22
C THR A 663 -17.05 -0.74 -60.53
N TYR A 664 -16.93 -0.53 -59.22
CA TYR A 664 -17.95 0.17 -58.43
C TYR A 664 -17.27 1.11 -57.42
N ASP A 665 -17.56 2.41 -57.52
CA ASP A 665 -17.13 3.45 -56.58
C ASP A 665 -18.36 3.91 -55.78
N PHE A 666 -18.34 3.72 -54.47
CA PHE A 666 -19.50 3.94 -53.64
C PHE A 666 -19.19 4.45 -52.25
N THR A 667 -20.18 5.07 -51.64
CA THR A 667 -20.20 5.51 -50.25
C THR A 667 -21.37 4.88 -49.52
N GLY A 668 -21.26 4.71 -48.21
CA GLY A 668 -22.35 4.20 -47.38
C GLY A 668 -22.26 4.68 -45.94
N LEU A 669 -23.23 4.24 -45.13
CA LEU A 669 -23.36 4.57 -43.71
C LEU A 669 -23.49 3.29 -42.89
N GLY A 670 -22.39 2.87 -42.24
CA GLY A 670 -22.34 1.65 -41.43
C GLY A 670 -22.97 0.44 -42.14
N ASP A 671 -23.84 -0.28 -41.45
CA ASP A 671 -24.52 -1.47 -41.98
C ASP A 671 -25.80 -1.16 -42.78
N ASN A 672 -26.12 0.12 -43.01
CA ASN A 672 -27.33 0.51 -43.73
C ASN A 672 -27.14 0.37 -45.26
N SER A 673 -27.49 -0.80 -45.79
CA SER A 673 -27.43 -1.09 -47.24
C SER A 673 -28.26 -0.13 -48.11
N ARG A 674 -29.34 0.48 -47.59
CA ARG A 674 -30.11 1.49 -48.33
C ARG A 674 -29.41 2.84 -48.44
N ALA A 675 -28.48 3.14 -47.54
CA ALA A 675 -27.66 4.35 -47.61
C ALA A 675 -26.49 4.22 -48.59
N MET A 676 -26.27 3.03 -49.17
CA MET A 676 -25.25 2.81 -50.18
C MET A 676 -25.60 3.60 -51.44
N GLN A 677 -24.66 4.45 -51.86
CA GLN A 677 -24.80 5.29 -53.04
C GLN A 677 -23.49 5.36 -53.82
N GLY A 678 -23.55 5.27 -55.14
CA GLY A 678 -22.34 5.22 -55.96
C GLY A 678 -22.61 5.04 -57.43
N SER A 679 -21.54 4.90 -58.22
CA SER A 679 -21.63 4.61 -59.64
C SER A 679 -20.56 3.62 -60.07
N GLY A 680 -20.84 2.92 -61.16
CA GLY A 680 -19.97 1.86 -61.62
C GLY A 680 -20.23 1.47 -63.06
N LYS A 681 -19.43 0.51 -63.51
CA LYS A 681 -19.54 -0.13 -64.81
C LYS A 681 -19.54 -1.63 -64.60
N MET A 682 -20.38 -2.33 -65.33
CA MET A 682 -20.38 -3.79 -65.33
C MET A 682 -20.31 -4.30 -66.75
N ASN A 683 -19.65 -5.44 -66.93
CA ASN A 683 -19.65 -6.19 -68.16
C ASN A 683 -19.76 -7.69 -67.87
N VAL A 684 -20.59 -8.39 -68.62
CA VAL A 684 -20.68 -9.85 -68.60
C VAL A 684 -20.23 -10.37 -69.95
N ALA A 685 -19.07 -11.03 -69.97
CA ALA A 685 -18.48 -11.60 -71.17
C ALA A 685 -18.72 -13.11 -71.25
N ASN A 686 -18.72 -13.65 -72.48
CA ASN A 686 -18.82 -15.09 -72.74
C ASN A 686 -20.06 -15.75 -72.08
N GLY A 687 -21.16 -15.00 -71.97
CA GLY A 687 -22.39 -15.43 -71.31
C GLY A 687 -23.55 -15.66 -72.27
N ASP A 688 -24.64 -16.15 -71.73
CA ASP A 688 -25.94 -16.08 -72.40
C ASP A 688 -26.73 -14.97 -71.71
N VAL A 689 -27.04 -13.88 -72.42
CA VAL A 689 -27.72 -12.73 -71.81
C VAL A 689 -29.15 -13.05 -71.42
N PHE A 690 -29.80 -13.99 -72.12
CA PHE A 690 -31.12 -14.48 -71.68
C PHE A 690 -31.01 -15.41 -70.48
N ALA A 691 -29.79 -15.76 -70.07
CA ALA A 691 -29.56 -16.39 -68.79
C ALA A 691 -29.31 -15.38 -67.66
N ILE A 692 -29.44 -14.07 -67.89
CA ILE A 692 -29.57 -13.10 -66.79
C ILE A 692 -31.02 -13.18 -66.28
N PRO A 693 -31.26 -13.35 -64.96
CA PRO A 693 -32.61 -13.63 -64.41
C PRO A 693 -33.67 -12.67 -64.92
N VAL A 694 -33.31 -11.40 -64.97
CA VAL A 694 -34.18 -10.29 -65.36
C VAL A 694 -34.61 -10.38 -66.83
N PHE A 695 -33.79 -10.95 -67.71
CA PHE A 695 -34.05 -10.98 -69.16
C PHE A 695 -34.47 -12.36 -69.69
N GLY A 696 -34.55 -13.38 -68.84
CA GLY A 696 -34.93 -14.75 -69.23
C GLY A 696 -36.19 -14.88 -70.07
N PRO A 697 -37.32 -14.27 -69.65
CA PRO A 697 -38.57 -14.35 -70.42
C PRO A 697 -38.49 -13.74 -71.84
N LEU A 698 -37.56 -12.81 -72.09
CA LEU A 698 -37.37 -12.21 -73.42
C LEU A 698 -36.88 -13.23 -74.47
N SER A 699 -36.23 -14.32 -74.05
CA SER A 699 -35.80 -15.39 -74.97
C SER A 699 -36.97 -16.02 -75.73
N GLY A 700 -38.07 -16.31 -75.02
CA GLY A 700 -39.28 -16.90 -75.60
C GLY A 700 -39.94 -15.96 -76.60
N ILE A 701 -40.00 -14.67 -76.25
CA ILE A 701 -40.55 -13.63 -77.13
C ILE A 701 -39.70 -13.48 -78.39
N LEU A 702 -38.38 -13.44 -78.25
CA LEU A 702 -37.48 -13.30 -79.40
C LEU A 702 -37.52 -14.48 -80.35
N ASN A 703 -37.67 -15.70 -79.84
CA ASN A 703 -37.78 -16.89 -80.67
C ASN A 703 -39.07 -16.91 -81.52
N LEU A 704 -40.13 -16.21 -81.09
CA LEU A 704 -41.36 -16.03 -81.86
C LEU A 704 -41.21 -15.01 -83.00
N ILE A 705 -40.33 -14.02 -82.84
CA ILE A 705 -40.12 -12.94 -83.84
C ILE A 705 -39.03 -13.32 -84.84
N VAL A 706 -37.92 -13.86 -84.35
CA VAL A 706 -36.79 -14.34 -85.17
C VAL A 706 -36.47 -15.78 -84.72
N PRO A 707 -36.88 -16.80 -85.49
CA PRO A 707 -36.61 -18.19 -85.14
C PRO A 707 -35.11 -18.45 -84.91
N GLY A 708 -34.78 -18.99 -83.73
CA GLY A 708 -33.41 -19.23 -83.31
C GLY A 708 -32.70 -18.06 -82.61
N ALA A 709 -33.28 -16.86 -82.59
CA ALA A 709 -32.68 -15.70 -81.90
C ALA A 709 -32.74 -15.79 -80.37
N GLY A 710 -33.77 -16.45 -79.82
CA GLY A 710 -33.89 -16.69 -78.37
C GLY A 710 -32.81 -17.63 -77.80
N TYR A 711 -32.01 -18.28 -78.67
CA TYR A 711 -30.88 -19.14 -78.30
C TYR A 711 -29.53 -18.57 -78.77
N SER A 712 -29.50 -17.34 -79.30
CA SER A 712 -28.27 -16.72 -79.77
C SER A 712 -27.44 -16.21 -78.58
N ILE A 713 -26.28 -16.82 -78.37
CA ILE A 713 -25.31 -16.44 -77.34
C ILE A 713 -24.87 -14.98 -77.53
N ALA A 714 -25.10 -14.17 -76.51
CA ALA A 714 -24.64 -12.79 -76.45
C ALA A 714 -23.19 -12.75 -75.98
N ARG A 715 -22.28 -12.22 -76.81
CA ARG A 715 -20.84 -12.30 -76.48
C ARG A 715 -20.44 -11.34 -75.36
N ASN A 716 -21.16 -10.23 -75.22
CA ASN A 716 -20.89 -9.20 -74.23
C ASN A 716 -22.19 -8.48 -73.87
N ALA A 717 -22.40 -8.21 -72.58
CA ALA A 717 -23.37 -7.27 -72.07
C ALA A 717 -22.65 -6.24 -71.21
N SER A 718 -22.99 -4.97 -71.32
CA SER A 718 -22.38 -3.90 -70.54
C SER A 718 -23.41 -2.87 -70.09
N ALA A 719 -23.17 -2.26 -68.94
CA ALA A 719 -23.97 -1.14 -68.45
C ALA A 719 -23.11 -0.24 -67.57
N ASP A 720 -23.31 1.08 -67.70
CA ASP A 720 -22.99 2.00 -66.62
C ASP A 720 -24.20 2.04 -65.68
N PHE A 721 -23.95 2.05 -64.38
CA PHE A 721 -25.02 2.05 -63.38
C PHE A 721 -24.75 3.04 -62.25
N THR A 722 -25.83 3.53 -61.65
CA THR A 722 -25.82 4.27 -60.39
C THR A 722 -26.62 3.52 -59.35
N VAL A 723 -26.22 3.63 -58.09
CA VAL A 723 -26.94 3.04 -56.96
C VAL A 723 -27.36 4.17 -56.05
N GLN A 724 -28.63 4.22 -55.67
CA GLN A 724 -29.13 5.15 -54.66
C GLN A 724 -30.39 4.60 -53.98
N LYS A 725 -30.50 4.71 -52.66
CA LYS A 725 -31.71 4.31 -51.89
C LYS A 725 -32.14 2.84 -52.11
N GLY A 726 -31.20 1.95 -52.42
CA GLY A 726 -31.49 0.53 -52.71
C GLY A 726 -31.97 0.25 -54.14
N ILE A 727 -31.81 1.20 -55.05
CA ILE A 727 -32.17 1.10 -56.47
C ILE A 727 -30.89 1.16 -57.29
N ILE A 728 -30.71 0.21 -58.20
CA ILE A 728 -29.70 0.26 -59.26
C ILE A 728 -30.39 0.83 -60.50
N HIS A 729 -29.91 1.98 -60.97
CA HIS A 729 -30.43 2.65 -62.15
C HIS A 729 -29.40 2.60 -63.29
N THR A 730 -29.85 2.39 -64.53
CA THR A 730 -29.00 2.41 -65.72
C THR A 730 -29.71 3.07 -66.89
N GLU A 731 -28.96 3.85 -67.66
CA GLU A 731 -29.45 4.54 -68.88
C GLU A 731 -28.95 3.86 -70.17
N ASN A 732 -27.97 2.96 -70.06
CA ASN A 732 -27.22 2.45 -71.20
C ASN A 732 -26.87 0.96 -71.05
N PHE A 733 -27.86 0.14 -70.69
CA PHE A 733 -27.70 -1.30 -70.77
C PHE A 733 -27.62 -1.72 -72.23
N GLU A 734 -26.50 -2.31 -72.63
CA GLU A 734 -26.24 -2.75 -73.99
C GLU A 734 -25.87 -4.22 -74.05
N VAL A 735 -26.43 -4.93 -75.03
CA VAL A 735 -26.12 -6.33 -75.30
C VAL A 735 -25.71 -6.50 -76.74
N ALA A 736 -24.54 -7.10 -76.95
CA ALA A 736 -24.00 -7.42 -78.26
C ALA A 736 -24.17 -8.91 -78.58
N GLY A 737 -25.27 -9.26 -79.26
CA GLY A 737 -25.52 -10.57 -79.85
C GLY A 737 -25.10 -10.67 -81.32
N ARG A 738 -25.08 -11.90 -81.85
CA ARG A 738 -24.81 -12.17 -83.28
C ARG A 738 -26.01 -11.82 -84.18
N LEU A 739 -27.23 -12.14 -83.71
CA LEU A 739 -28.48 -11.97 -84.46
C LEU A 739 -29.31 -10.76 -84.02
N PHE A 740 -28.96 -10.12 -82.90
CA PHE A 740 -29.64 -8.95 -82.36
C PHE A 740 -28.68 -8.12 -81.49
N SER A 741 -29.03 -6.87 -81.21
CA SER A 741 -28.56 -6.12 -80.06
C SER A 741 -29.73 -5.68 -79.19
N MET A 742 -29.51 -5.53 -77.89
CA MET A 742 -30.50 -4.95 -77.00
C MET A 742 -29.94 -3.66 -76.40
N ARG A 743 -30.80 -2.66 -76.28
CA ARG A 743 -30.53 -1.41 -75.58
C ARG A 743 -31.62 -1.19 -74.56
N GLY A 744 -31.27 -0.90 -73.31
CA GLY A 744 -32.25 -0.75 -72.25
C GLY A 744 -31.86 0.28 -71.20
N HIS A 745 -32.86 0.71 -70.45
CA HIS A 745 -32.74 1.63 -69.33
C HIS A 745 -33.81 1.31 -68.30
N GLY A 746 -33.56 1.68 -67.05
CA GLY A 746 -34.54 1.52 -65.98
C GLY A 746 -33.91 1.21 -64.62
N ASP A 747 -34.78 0.73 -63.72
CA ASP A 747 -34.53 0.60 -62.30
C ASP A 747 -34.66 -0.87 -61.83
N ILE A 748 -33.65 -1.30 -61.08
CA ILE A 748 -33.59 -2.61 -60.42
C ILE A 748 -33.60 -2.36 -58.90
N TYR A 749 -34.70 -2.72 -58.23
CA TYR A 749 -34.88 -2.57 -56.79
C TYR A 749 -34.35 -3.83 -56.08
N PHE A 750 -33.02 -3.97 -56.01
CA PHE A 750 -32.35 -5.20 -55.57
C PHE A 750 -32.59 -5.56 -54.09
N LEU A 751 -33.03 -4.60 -53.25
CA LEU A 751 -33.43 -4.85 -51.87
C LEU A 751 -34.91 -5.20 -51.71
N ASP A 752 -35.74 -4.83 -52.69
CA ASP A 752 -37.20 -4.96 -52.64
C ASP A 752 -37.74 -6.04 -53.61
N ASP A 753 -36.84 -6.80 -54.25
CA ASP A 753 -37.14 -7.84 -55.24
C ASP A 753 -38.04 -7.33 -56.39
N LYS A 754 -37.86 -6.08 -56.84
CA LYS A 754 -38.70 -5.45 -57.88
C LYS A 754 -37.89 -4.99 -59.11
N LEU A 755 -38.50 -5.10 -60.28
CA LEU A 755 -38.00 -4.60 -61.57
C LEU A 755 -38.93 -3.53 -62.15
N ASP A 756 -38.34 -2.51 -62.76
CA ASP A 756 -39.01 -1.57 -63.66
C ASP A 756 -38.04 -1.20 -64.79
N PHE A 757 -38.13 -1.87 -65.94
CA PHE A 757 -37.07 -1.82 -66.95
C PHE A 757 -37.61 -1.80 -68.38
N ASP A 758 -36.99 -1.00 -69.22
CA ASP A 758 -37.33 -0.85 -70.63
C ASP A 758 -36.23 -1.41 -71.52
N VAL A 759 -36.60 -2.25 -72.51
CA VAL A 759 -35.66 -2.83 -73.46
C VAL A 759 -36.17 -2.67 -74.88
N GLY A 760 -35.34 -2.06 -75.73
CA GLY A 760 -35.48 -2.07 -77.18
C GLY A 760 -34.57 -3.13 -77.79
N ILE A 761 -35.09 -3.90 -78.75
CA ILE A 761 -34.36 -4.98 -79.41
C ILE A 761 -34.12 -4.63 -80.89
N ASP A 762 -32.87 -4.43 -81.27
CA ASP A 762 -32.49 -4.16 -82.65
C ASP A 762 -32.04 -5.46 -83.36
N PRO A 763 -32.78 -5.96 -84.37
CA PRO A 763 -32.37 -7.16 -85.11
C PRO A 763 -31.12 -6.91 -85.96
N LYS A 764 -30.24 -7.92 -86.10
CA LYS A 764 -29.02 -7.90 -86.92
C LYS A 764 -29.04 -9.03 -87.96
N GLY A 765 -28.32 -8.86 -89.07
CA GLY A 765 -28.23 -9.88 -90.13
C GLY A 765 -29.54 -10.05 -90.91
N PRO A 766 -29.99 -11.29 -91.24
CA PRO A 766 -31.23 -11.52 -92.00
C PRO A 766 -32.49 -10.94 -91.34
N GLY A 767 -32.47 -10.68 -90.04
CA GLY A 767 -33.58 -10.09 -89.27
C GLY A 767 -33.86 -8.61 -89.59
N VAL A 768 -32.94 -7.91 -90.27
CA VAL A 768 -33.15 -6.50 -90.70
C VAL A 768 -34.33 -6.38 -91.70
N LEU A 769 -34.74 -7.46 -92.36
CA LEU A 769 -35.94 -7.47 -93.22
C LEU A 769 -37.25 -7.24 -92.44
N LEU A 770 -37.23 -7.41 -91.11
CA LEU A 770 -38.40 -7.22 -90.22
C LEU A 770 -38.48 -5.80 -89.61
N THR A 771 -37.51 -4.92 -89.92
CA THR A 771 -37.42 -3.54 -89.40
C THR A 771 -38.63 -2.63 -89.67
N PRO A 772 -39.46 -2.78 -90.73
CA PRO A 772 -40.61 -1.90 -90.96
C PRO A 772 -41.69 -1.95 -89.85
N VAL A 773 -41.61 -2.89 -88.91
CA VAL A 773 -42.52 -3.01 -87.76
C VAL A 773 -41.82 -2.63 -86.44
N TYR A 774 -41.16 -1.47 -86.43
CA TYR A 774 -40.35 -0.94 -85.32
C TYR A 774 -41.03 -1.03 -83.92
N LYS A 775 -42.36 -0.99 -83.87
CA LYS A 775 -43.16 -1.01 -82.63
C LYS A 775 -43.27 -2.39 -81.95
N LEU A 776 -42.84 -3.49 -82.59
CA LEU A 776 -42.86 -4.84 -82.01
C LEU A 776 -41.61 -5.17 -81.15
N PHE A 777 -40.68 -4.22 -81.04
CA PHE A 777 -39.35 -4.49 -80.46
C PHE A 777 -39.06 -3.74 -79.16
N ASP A 778 -40.03 -2.97 -78.63
CA ASP A 778 -39.92 -2.29 -77.34
C ASP A 778 -40.75 -3.00 -76.26
N TYR A 779 -40.09 -3.42 -75.20
CA TYR A 779 -40.67 -4.20 -74.09
C TYR A 779 -40.52 -3.47 -72.76
N LYS A 780 -41.54 -3.62 -71.92
CA LYS A 780 -41.56 -3.19 -70.52
C LYS A 780 -41.48 -4.43 -69.64
N GLY A 781 -40.54 -4.43 -68.69
CA GLY A 781 -40.38 -5.44 -67.67
C GLY A 781 -40.75 -4.87 -66.31
N GLU A 782 -41.75 -5.45 -65.65
CA GLU A 782 -42.22 -5.04 -64.32
C GLU A 782 -42.40 -6.26 -63.40
N GLY A 783 -42.56 -6.04 -62.09
CA GLY A 783 -42.83 -7.12 -61.13
C GLY A 783 -41.57 -7.63 -60.42
N SER A 784 -41.52 -8.93 -60.09
CA SER A 784 -40.44 -9.49 -59.25
C SER A 784 -39.14 -9.70 -60.04
N LEU A 785 -37.98 -9.46 -59.43
CA LEU A 785 -36.68 -9.72 -60.07
C LEU A 785 -36.45 -11.21 -60.40
N LYS A 786 -37.08 -12.11 -59.64
CA LYS A 786 -36.97 -13.56 -59.87
C LYS A 786 -37.85 -14.05 -61.01
N ASN A 787 -39.02 -13.41 -61.19
CA ASN A 787 -40.02 -13.75 -62.20
C ASN A 787 -40.57 -12.44 -62.80
N PRO A 788 -39.81 -11.75 -63.65
CA PRO A 788 -40.24 -10.48 -64.23
C PRO A 788 -41.33 -10.70 -65.28
N ASP A 789 -42.34 -9.83 -65.27
CA ASP A 789 -43.40 -9.80 -66.28
C ASP A 789 -42.96 -8.89 -67.43
N TRP A 790 -42.71 -9.49 -68.59
CA TRP A 790 -42.31 -8.78 -69.80
C TRP A 790 -43.46 -8.71 -70.79
N HIS A 791 -43.85 -7.50 -71.16
CA HIS A 791 -44.88 -7.28 -72.16
C HIS A 791 -44.49 -6.16 -73.14
N PRO A 792 -45.04 -6.15 -74.37
CA PRO A 792 -44.84 -5.03 -75.29
C PRO A 792 -45.29 -3.70 -74.65
N LYS A 793 -44.58 -2.60 -74.91
CA LYS A 793 -45.05 -1.26 -74.51
C LYS A 793 -46.36 -0.96 -75.24
N ARG A 794 -47.48 -0.98 -74.50
CA ARG A 794 -48.79 -0.51 -75.02
C ARG A 794 -48.80 1.01 -74.95
N PHE A 795 -49.08 1.64 -76.08
CA PHE A 795 -49.28 3.09 -76.19
C PHE A 795 -50.72 3.46 -75.93
#